data_AF-A0A1J7GP74-F1
#
_entry.id   AF-A0A1J7GP74-F1
#
_cell.length_a   1.000
_cell.length_b   1.000
_cell.length_c   1.000
_cell.angle_alpha   90.00
_cell.angle_beta   90.00
_cell.angle_gamma   90.00
#
_symmetry.space_group_name_H-M   'P 1'
#
loop_
_entity.id
_entity.type
_entity.pdbx_description
1 polymer ?
#
loop_
_entity_poly.entity_id
_entity_poly.type
_entity_poly.pdbx_seq_one_letter_code
_entity_poly.pdbx_strand_id
1 'polypeptide(L)'
;MLTGAPSSHMNSSISSSEGIFPPSRFGSFESLGVGASSSFSRPDADVSENDETNLLTISWNQDYGCFAAGTSHGFRIYNCEPFKETFRRDLKSGGFKIVEMLFRCNILALVGAAANSSYPPNKVLIWDDHQSRCIGEFTFRSEVRGVKLRRDRIVVVLEHKIYVYNFMDLKLLHQIETLANPRGLCCLSHHSNTFVLACPGLHKGQVRVEHFGLNVTKLINAHDSQIACFTLTMDGLLLATSSAKGTLIRIFNTMDGSRLQEVRRGVDRAEINSIALSPNVQWLAASSDKGTVHIFSLRVRVSGEDSVTHPSSPQGPAMIHQNSSTSLDPLVSANTGANPNSSLSFMRGVLPKYFSSEWSFAQFHLPENTQFIVAFGSQNSVIIVGMDGRNHLVALHFLYLGQLWVLSEANADRFGSFESLGVGASSSFSRPDADVSENDETNLLTISWNQDYGCFAAGTSHGFRIYNCEPFKETFRRDLKSGGFKIVEMLFRCNILALVGAAANSSYPPNKVLIWDDHQSRCIGEFTFRSEVRGVKLRRDRIVVVLEHKIYVYNFMDLKLLHQIETLANPRGLCCLSHHSNTFVLACPGLHKGQVRVEHFGLNVTKLINAHDSQIACFTLTMDGLLLATSSAKGTLIRIFNTMDGSRLQEVRRGVDRAEINSIALSPNVQWLAASSDKGTVHIFSLRVRVSGEDSVTHPSSPQGPAMIHQNSSTSLDPLVSANTGANPNSSLSFMRGVLPKYFSSEWSFAQFHLPENTQFIVAFGSQNSVIIVGMDGSFYKCSFDPVQGGEMLQQEYVRFLKFETKAR
;
A
#
# COMPACT_ATOMS: atom_id res chain seq x y z
N MET A 1 32.76 29.35 -49.03
CA MET A 1 31.31 29.13 -49.17
C MET A 1 30.88 28.11 -48.13
N LEU A 2 29.91 28.50 -47.30
CA LEU A 2 29.13 27.72 -46.34
C LEU A 2 29.90 26.86 -45.32
N THR A 3 30.27 27.51 -44.21
CA THR A 3 30.68 26.90 -42.93
C THR A 3 29.46 26.72 -42.02
N GLY A 4 29.48 25.64 -41.23
CA GLY A 4 28.35 25.13 -40.44
C GLY A 4 27.90 25.98 -39.24
N ALA A 5 26.69 25.66 -38.78
CA ALA A 5 26.08 26.18 -37.56
C ALA A 5 25.97 25.06 -36.51
N PRO A 6 26.19 25.35 -35.21
CA PRO A 6 26.15 24.34 -34.15
C PRO A 6 24.71 24.07 -33.66
N SER A 7 24.46 22.80 -33.32
CA SER A 7 23.23 22.32 -32.68
C SER A 7 23.14 22.80 -31.22
N SER A 8 22.11 23.57 -30.89
CA SER A 8 21.84 24.05 -29.52
C SER A 8 21.25 22.94 -28.63
N HIS A 9 22.01 22.50 -27.62
CA HIS A 9 21.45 21.78 -26.47
C HIS A 9 20.56 22.74 -25.65
N MET A 10 19.33 22.33 -25.32
CA MET A 10 18.33 23.18 -24.67
C MET A 10 18.06 22.76 -23.21
N ASN A 11 18.32 23.67 -22.26
CA ASN A 11 18.14 23.45 -20.82
C ASN A 11 16.72 23.78 -20.32
N SER A 12 16.18 22.96 -19.41
CA SER A 12 15.13 23.36 -18.44
C SER A 12 15.76 24.14 -17.29
N SER A 13 15.11 25.21 -16.82
CA SER A 13 15.58 25.97 -15.65
C SER A 13 14.92 25.42 -14.38
N ILE A 14 15.75 25.07 -13.39
CA ILE A 14 15.33 24.65 -12.06
C ILE A 14 15.70 25.79 -11.10
N SER A 15 14.74 26.25 -10.30
CA SER A 15 14.98 27.18 -9.19
C SER A 15 14.72 26.47 -7.87
N SER A 16 15.77 26.29 -7.06
CA SER A 16 15.68 25.77 -5.70
C SER A 16 15.63 26.92 -4.70
N SER A 17 14.64 26.92 -3.79
CA SER A 17 14.77 27.65 -2.52
C SER A 17 15.66 26.82 -1.60
N GLU A 18 16.89 27.28 -1.33
CA GLU A 18 17.92 26.80 -0.38
C GLU A 18 18.02 25.31 -0.04
N GLY A 19 19.27 24.81 -0.05
CA GLY A 19 19.62 23.38 0.08
C GLY A 19 18.92 22.61 1.21
N ILE A 20 18.56 21.37 0.89
CA ILE A 20 18.06 20.39 1.85
C ILE A 20 19.26 20.03 2.78
N PHE A 21 19.21 20.53 4.02
CA PHE A 21 20.20 20.47 5.14
C PHE A 21 21.39 21.46 5.09
N PRO A 22 21.63 22.27 6.16
CA PRO A 22 22.90 22.95 6.37
C PRO A 22 23.81 22.19 7.37
N PRO A 23 25.15 22.29 7.26
CA PRO A 23 26.06 22.09 8.39
C PRO A 23 26.12 23.37 9.25
N SER A 24 26.32 23.19 10.55
CA SER A 24 26.42 24.26 11.55
C SER A 24 27.66 25.15 11.40
N ARG A 25 27.51 26.49 11.43
CA ARG A 25 28.09 27.47 12.39
C ARG A 25 28.23 28.91 11.85
N PHE A 26 27.78 29.86 12.69
CA PHE A 26 28.15 31.28 12.90
C PHE A 26 28.31 32.28 11.73
N GLY A 27 27.60 33.41 11.85
CA GLY A 27 27.93 34.69 11.23
C GLY A 27 26.72 35.61 11.07
N SER A 28 26.61 36.64 11.91
CA SER A 28 25.65 37.75 11.81
C SER A 28 25.91 38.61 10.57
N PHE A 29 24.90 38.92 9.75
CA PHE A 29 24.87 40.14 8.93
C PHE A 29 23.43 40.53 8.54
N GLU A 30 23.15 41.83 8.60
CA GLU A 30 21.87 42.46 8.25
C GLU A 30 21.66 42.59 6.73
N SER A 31 20.39 42.45 6.32
CA SER A 31 19.66 43.20 5.28
C SER A 31 20.24 43.35 3.85
N LEU A 32 19.52 42.83 2.84
CA LEU A 32 18.87 43.60 1.76
C LEU A 32 18.00 42.67 0.88
N GLY A 33 16.83 43.17 0.46
CA GLY A 33 15.70 42.35 -0.01
C GLY A 33 15.67 41.95 -1.49
N VAL A 34 14.46 41.43 -1.83
CA VAL A 34 13.88 41.05 -3.13
C VAL A 34 13.87 39.54 -3.44
N GLY A 35 12.67 38.96 -3.39
CA GLY A 35 12.32 37.63 -3.90
C GLY A 35 11.07 37.08 -3.23
N ALA A 36 9.89 37.34 -3.82
CA ALA A 36 8.59 36.98 -3.25
C ALA A 36 8.49 35.47 -2.91
N SER A 37 8.31 35.17 -1.61
CA SER A 37 8.03 33.82 -1.13
C SER A 37 6.63 33.39 -1.56
N SER A 38 6.53 32.33 -2.37
CA SER A 38 5.25 31.71 -2.76
C SER A 38 4.65 30.94 -1.57
N SER A 39 4.15 31.65 -0.57
CA SER A 39 3.31 31.08 0.49
C SER A 39 1.84 31.15 0.05
N PHE A 40 1.11 30.03 0.10
CA PHE A 40 -0.36 30.12 0.08
C PHE A 40 -0.80 30.85 1.35
N SER A 41 -1.41 32.03 1.21
CA SER A 41 -1.99 32.76 2.35
C SER A 41 -3.12 31.93 2.99
N ARG A 42 -3.26 32.02 4.33
CA ARG A 42 -4.34 31.37 5.10
C ARG A 42 -5.72 31.77 4.57
N PRO A 43 -6.76 30.91 4.72
CA PRO A 43 -8.11 31.26 4.31
C PRO A 43 -8.66 32.37 5.24
N ASP A 44 -8.82 33.57 4.71
CA ASP A 44 -9.67 34.59 5.32
C ASP A 44 -11.12 34.33 4.87
N ALA A 45 -12.05 34.37 5.83
CA ALA A 45 -13.47 34.16 5.63
C ALA A 45 -14.12 35.43 5.04
N ASP A 46 -13.85 35.69 3.75
CA ASP A 46 -14.66 36.60 2.93
C ASP A 46 -14.42 36.27 1.46
N VAL A 47 -15.17 35.27 0.97
CA VAL A 47 -15.30 35.01 -0.47
C VAL A 47 -16.73 35.38 -0.85
N SER A 48 -16.86 36.32 -1.79
CA SER A 48 -18.14 36.72 -2.36
C SER A 48 -18.90 35.50 -2.90
N GLU A 49 -20.15 35.31 -2.47
CA GLU A 49 -21.01 34.13 -2.73
C GLU A 49 -21.39 33.85 -4.21
N ASN A 50 -20.76 34.47 -5.21
CA ASN A 50 -21.26 34.46 -6.60
C ASN A 50 -20.29 33.94 -7.69
N ASP A 51 -19.18 33.27 -7.36
CA ASP A 51 -18.33 32.60 -8.36
C ASP A 51 -18.38 31.07 -8.19
N GLU A 52 -19.18 30.38 -9.02
CA GLU A 52 -19.32 28.93 -8.96
C GLU A 52 -17.95 28.24 -9.14
N THR A 53 -17.56 27.41 -8.17
CA THR A 53 -16.28 26.67 -8.24
C THR A 53 -16.40 25.51 -9.22
N ASN A 54 -15.74 25.63 -10.36
CA ASN A 54 -15.77 24.61 -11.41
C ASN A 54 -14.68 23.55 -11.20
N LEU A 55 -15.04 22.28 -11.39
CA LEU A 55 -14.10 21.16 -11.37
C LEU A 55 -13.36 21.07 -12.72
N LEU A 56 -12.02 21.03 -12.69
CA LEU A 56 -11.18 21.03 -13.89
C LEU A 56 -10.57 19.67 -14.19
N THR A 57 -10.19 18.92 -13.14
CA THR A 57 -9.54 17.61 -13.28
C THR A 57 -9.83 16.75 -12.07
N ILE A 58 -9.78 15.43 -12.27
CA ILE A 58 -9.71 14.44 -11.20
C ILE A 58 -8.55 13.48 -11.50
N SER A 59 -7.75 13.14 -10.48
CA SER A 59 -6.67 12.16 -10.59
C SER A 59 -6.71 11.20 -9.40
N TRP A 60 -6.47 9.92 -9.67
CA TRP A 60 -6.27 8.94 -8.61
C TRP A 60 -4.90 9.10 -7.97
N ASN A 61 -4.80 8.84 -6.68
CA ASN A 61 -3.52 8.47 -6.10
C ASN A 61 -3.13 7.04 -6.54
N GLN A 62 -1.89 6.66 -6.27
CA GLN A 62 -1.22 5.49 -6.82
C GLN A 62 -1.85 4.16 -6.36
N ASP A 63 -2.55 4.14 -5.23
CA ASP A 63 -3.23 2.96 -4.67
C ASP A 63 -4.77 3.02 -4.80
N TYR A 64 -5.29 4.02 -5.50
CA TYR A 64 -6.73 4.29 -5.67
C TYR A 64 -7.50 4.55 -4.37
N GLY A 65 -6.80 4.72 -3.24
CA GLY A 65 -7.41 4.98 -1.95
C GLY A 65 -7.89 6.43 -1.79
N CYS A 66 -7.35 7.34 -2.58
CA CYS A 66 -7.69 8.76 -2.60
C CYS A 66 -7.77 9.27 -4.04
N PHE A 67 -8.43 10.40 -4.24
CA PHE A 67 -8.34 11.16 -5.47
C PHE A 67 -8.16 12.65 -5.19
N ALA A 68 -7.46 13.32 -6.10
CA ALA A 68 -7.30 14.77 -6.10
C ALA A 68 -8.23 15.39 -7.15
N ALA A 69 -8.82 16.52 -6.81
CA ALA A 69 -9.71 17.30 -7.64
C ALA A 69 -9.13 18.70 -7.80
N GLY A 70 -8.68 19.05 -9.01
CA GLY A 70 -8.27 20.42 -9.33
C GLY A 70 -9.50 21.25 -9.71
N THR A 71 -9.63 22.45 -9.14
CA THR A 71 -10.78 23.34 -9.37
C THR A 71 -10.33 24.66 -9.99
N SER A 72 -11.28 25.48 -10.46
CA SER A 72 -11.04 26.83 -10.94
C SER A 72 -10.48 27.79 -9.88
N HIS A 73 -10.61 27.42 -8.60
CA HIS A 73 -10.22 28.20 -7.43
C HIS A 73 -9.31 27.42 -6.48
N GLY A 74 -8.48 26.50 -6.98
CA GLY A 74 -7.53 25.74 -6.18
C GLY A 74 -7.67 24.24 -6.37
N PHE A 75 -7.75 23.49 -5.27
CA PHE A 75 -7.88 22.03 -5.31
C PHE A 75 -8.44 21.41 -4.03
N ARG A 76 -8.88 20.15 -4.13
CA ARG A 76 -9.46 19.33 -3.06
C ARG A 76 -8.91 17.91 -3.12
N ILE A 77 -8.85 17.21 -2.00
CA ILE A 77 -8.38 15.82 -1.88
C ILE A 77 -9.42 15.01 -1.12
N TYR A 78 -9.86 13.91 -1.71
CA TYR A 78 -10.87 13.02 -1.15
C TYR A 78 -10.26 11.66 -0.84
N ASN A 79 -10.63 11.11 0.31
CA ASN A 79 -10.50 9.69 0.59
C ASN A 79 -11.68 8.95 -0.02
N CYS A 80 -11.47 7.71 -0.49
CA CYS A 80 -12.53 6.93 -1.12
C CYS A 80 -13.29 6.05 -0.14
N GLU A 81 -12.61 5.59 0.93
CA GLU A 81 -13.21 4.67 1.92
C GLU A 81 -12.75 5.06 3.35
N PRO A 82 -13.59 5.76 4.14
CA PRO A 82 -14.89 6.29 3.74
C PRO A 82 -14.73 7.45 2.76
N PHE A 83 -15.76 7.73 1.98
CA PHE A 83 -15.76 8.92 1.15
C PHE A 83 -15.79 10.17 2.01
N LYS A 84 -14.69 10.92 1.98
CA LYS A 84 -14.56 12.16 2.77
C LYS A 84 -13.58 13.10 2.11
N GLU A 85 -13.92 14.38 2.03
CA GLU A 85 -12.94 15.42 1.76
C GLU A 85 -11.94 15.47 2.92
N THR A 86 -10.70 15.09 2.64
CA THR A 86 -9.61 15.09 3.63
C THR A 86 -8.93 16.44 3.72
N PHE A 87 -8.94 17.19 2.61
CA PHE A 87 -8.11 18.36 2.47
C PHE A 87 -8.59 19.26 1.32
N ARG A 88 -8.51 20.59 1.50
CA ARG A 88 -8.79 21.58 0.46
C ARG A 88 -7.87 22.80 0.56
N ARG A 89 -7.62 23.43 -0.59
CA ARG A 89 -6.94 24.72 -0.72
C ARG A 89 -7.71 25.56 -1.73
N ASP A 90 -8.27 26.66 -1.24
CA ASP A 90 -8.96 27.65 -2.05
C ASP A 90 -8.00 28.83 -2.35
N LEU A 91 -8.03 29.32 -3.59
CA LEU A 91 -7.23 30.43 -4.09
C LEU A 91 -8.15 31.59 -4.44
N LYS A 92 -7.70 32.82 -4.14
CA LYS A 92 -8.43 34.06 -4.48
C LYS A 92 -8.64 34.24 -5.99
N SER A 93 -7.70 33.75 -6.79
CA SER A 93 -7.81 33.73 -8.25
C SER A 93 -6.97 32.59 -8.82
N GLY A 94 -7.51 31.95 -9.84
CA GLY A 94 -6.84 30.86 -10.55
C GLY A 94 -6.96 29.51 -9.86
N GLY A 95 -6.84 28.46 -10.67
CA GLY A 95 -7.03 27.08 -10.28
C GLY A 95 -5.89 26.17 -10.72
N PHE A 96 -6.02 24.86 -10.48
CA PHE A 96 -5.06 23.86 -10.92
C PHE A 96 -5.68 22.89 -11.91
N LYS A 97 -5.05 22.74 -13.09
CA LYS A 97 -5.46 21.77 -14.12
C LYS A 97 -4.81 20.41 -13.95
N ILE A 98 -3.71 20.32 -13.18
CA ILE A 98 -3.11 19.06 -12.74
C ILE A 98 -2.86 19.17 -11.24
N VAL A 99 -3.38 18.20 -10.51
CA VAL A 99 -3.12 17.99 -9.09
C VAL A 99 -2.79 16.51 -8.97
N GLU A 100 -1.53 16.15 -8.75
CA GLU A 100 -1.09 14.77 -8.60
C GLU A 100 -0.52 14.60 -7.19
N MET A 101 -1.13 13.74 -6.37
CA MET A 101 -0.66 13.47 -5.02
C MET A 101 0.33 12.30 -4.98
N LEU A 102 1.31 12.38 -4.08
CA LEU A 102 2.20 11.26 -3.80
C LEU A 102 1.59 10.37 -2.71
N PHE A 103 1.06 9.23 -3.11
CA PHE A 103 0.34 8.26 -2.27
C PHE A 103 -0.71 8.94 -1.38
N ARG A 104 -0.56 8.84 -0.07
CA ARG A 104 -1.41 9.52 0.93
C ARG A 104 -0.61 10.56 1.72
N CYS A 105 0.47 11.07 1.13
CA CYS A 105 1.34 12.07 1.74
C CYS A 105 0.85 13.49 1.42
N ASN A 106 1.44 14.46 2.11
CA ASN A 106 1.25 15.91 1.94
C ASN A 106 1.99 16.51 0.73
N ILE A 107 2.63 15.69 -0.10
CA ILE A 107 3.39 16.16 -1.26
C ILE A 107 2.53 16.08 -2.52
N LEU A 108 2.42 17.21 -3.20
CA LEU A 108 1.60 17.39 -4.39
C LEU A 108 2.45 17.93 -5.53
N ALA A 109 2.19 17.47 -6.75
CA ALA A 109 2.61 18.16 -7.96
C ALA A 109 1.44 18.95 -8.52
N LEU A 110 1.63 20.26 -8.70
CA LEU A 110 0.62 21.22 -9.10
C LEU A 110 1.00 21.89 -10.42
N VAL A 111 0.05 21.99 -11.35
CA VAL A 111 0.18 22.79 -12.58
C VAL A 111 -1.06 23.65 -12.70
N GLY A 112 -0.87 24.96 -12.79
CA GLY A 112 -2.00 25.88 -12.81
C GLY A 112 -2.79 25.82 -14.12
N ALA A 113 -4.07 26.16 -14.01
CA ALA A 113 -4.96 26.29 -15.15
C ALA A 113 -4.59 27.52 -16.00
N ALA A 114 -5.07 27.61 -17.25
CA ALA A 114 -4.74 28.72 -18.14
C ALA A 114 -5.11 30.11 -17.58
N ALA A 115 -6.16 30.18 -16.76
CA ALA A 115 -6.59 31.40 -16.07
C ALA A 115 -5.76 31.76 -14.83
N ASN A 116 -4.80 30.91 -14.42
CA ASN A 116 -3.99 31.12 -13.23
C ASN A 116 -2.70 31.89 -13.57
N SER A 117 -2.69 33.20 -13.34
CA SER A 117 -1.51 34.04 -13.61
C SER A 117 -0.33 33.77 -12.66
N SER A 118 -0.61 33.31 -11.44
CA SER A 118 0.40 33.04 -10.41
C SER A 118 1.12 31.70 -10.64
N TYR A 119 0.42 30.73 -11.22
CA TYR A 119 0.93 29.39 -11.50
C TYR A 119 0.69 29.06 -12.98
N PRO A 120 1.67 29.29 -13.87
CA PRO A 120 1.44 29.15 -15.30
C PRO A 120 1.39 27.66 -15.73
N PRO A 121 0.68 27.32 -16.83
CA PRO A 121 0.43 25.93 -17.25
C PRO A 121 1.67 25.18 -17.78
N ASN A 122 2.81 25.85 -17.91
CA ASN A 122 4.11 25.29 -18.31
C ASN A 122 5.06 25.10 -17.12
N LYS A 123 4.59 25.31 -15.88
CA LYS A 123 5.36 25.12 -14.66
C LYS A 123 4.76 24.01 -13.81
N VAL A 124 5.60 23.11 -13.30
CA VAL A 124 5.24 22.14 -12.26
C VAL A 124 5.79 22.63 -10.93
N LEU A 125 4.90 22.75 -9.95
CA LEU A 125 5.24 23.04 -8.56
C LEU A 125 5.17 21.76 -7.74
N ILE A 126 6.28 21.36 -7.11
CA ILE A 126 6.27 20.31 -6.08
C ILE A 126 6.07 20.99 -4.74
N TRP A 127 4.91 20.76 -4.15
CA TRP A 127 4.43 21.45 -2.97
C TRP A 127 4.38 20.50 -1.78
N ASP A 128 4.99 20.90 -0.68
CA ASP A 128 4.75 20.30 0.63
C ASP A 128 3.65 21.10 1.32
N ASP A 129 2.47 20.51 1.43
CA ASP A 129 1.35 21.22 2.04
C ASP A 129 1.44 21.33 3.55
N HIS A 130 1.98 20.31 4.22
CA HIS A 130 2.14 20.31 5.67
C HIS A 130 3.10 21.42 6.10
N GLN A 131 4.21 21.59 5.37
CA GLN A 131 5.19 22.65 5.62
C GLN A 131 4.80 23.96 4.95
N SER A 132 3.74 23.96 4.15
CA SER A 132 3.27 25.11 3.38
C SER A 132 4.38 25.77 2.57
N ARG A 133 5.19 24.95 1.88
CA ARG A 133 6.32 25.44 1.07
C ARG A 133 6.47 24.68 -0.24
N CYS A 134 7.07 25.38 -1.20
CA CYS A 134 7.58 24.78 -2.42
C CYS A 134 8.84 23.96 -2.12
N ILE A 135 8.84 22.67 -2.48
CA ILE A 135 10.03 21.81 -2.49
C ILE A 135 10.88 22.11 -3.73
N GLY A 136 10.24 22.31 -4.87
CA GLY A 136 10.93 22.62 -6.12
C GLY A 136 9.98 22.99 -7.26
N GLU A 137 10.51 23.72 -8.23
CA GLU A 137 9.78 24.13 -9.43
C GLU A 137 10.50 23.67 -10.69
N PHE A 138 9.72 23.20 -11.67
CA PHE A 138 10.19 22.85 -13.00
C PHE A 138 9.49 23.72 -14.04
N THR A 139 10.25 24.48 -14.82
CA THR A 139 9.69 25.31 -15.89
C THR A 139 10.04 24.74 -17.26
N PHE A 140 9.03 24.64 -18.12
CA PHE A 140 9.13 24.08 -19.46
C PHE A 140 8.76 25.13 -20.52
N ARG A 141 9.23 24.92 -21.76
CA ARG A 141 8.93 25.83 -22.89
C ARG A 141 7.54 25.62 -23.48
N SER A 142 6.92 24.48 -23.18
CA SER A 142 5.56 24.14 -23.60
C SER A 142 4.72 23.80 -22.38
N GLU A 143 3.40 23.79 -22.55
CA GLU A 143 2.51 23.37 -21.49
C GLU A 143 2.81 21.95 -20.99
N VAL A 144 2.66 21.78 -19.69
CA VAL A 144 2.68 20.47 -19.06
C VAL A 144 1.33 19.80 -19.33
N ARG A 145 1.38 18.59 -19.88
CA ARG A 145 0.22 17.77 -20.23
C ARG A 145 -0.12 16.76 -19.14
N GLY A 146 0.86 16.34 -18.33
CA GLY A 146 0.66 15.42 -17.22
C GLY A 146 1.83 15.39 -16.26
N VAL A 147 1.58 14.98 -15.02
CA VAL A 147 2.61 14.70 -14.02
C VAL A 147 2.28 13.36 -13.36
N LYS A 148 3.31 12.53 -13.13
CA LYS A 148 3.19 11.28 -12.38
C LYS A 148 4.24 11.25 -11.29
N LEU A 149 3.83 10.89 -10.08
CA LEU A 149 4.71 10.84 -8.90
C LEU A 149 4.92 9.40 -8.43
N ARG A 150 6.16 9.12 -8.03
CA ARG A 150 6.59 7.91 -7.32
C ARG A 150 7.47 8.35 -6.14
N ARG A 151 7.67 7.47 -5.15
CA ARG A 151 8.48 7.79 -3.95
C ARG A 151 9.88 8.31 -4.26
N ASP A 152 10.45 7.91 -5.39
CA ASP A 152 11.81 8.23 -5.80
C ASP A 152 11.88 8.91 -7.19
N ARG A 153 10.75 9.17 -7.86
CA ARG A 153 10.72 9.75 -9.22
C ARG A 153 9.62 10.79 -9.40
N ILE A 154 9.92 11.81 -10.18
CA ILE A 154 8.95 12.79 -10.70
C ILE A 154 8.96 12.65 -12.22
N VAL A 155 7.81 12.41 -12.83
CA VAL A 155 7.69 12.29 -14.28
C VAL A 155 6.82 13.42 -14.80
N VAL A 156 7.37 14.24 -15.69
CA VAL A 156 6.66 15.35 -16.32
C VAL A 156 6.46 15.05 -17.80
N VAL A 157 5.20 15.14 -18.24
CA VAL A 157 4.78 14.83 -19.60
C VAL A 157 4.47 16.13 -20.32
N LEU A 158 5.18 16.38 -21.42
CA LEU A 158 4.86 17.40 -22.42
C LEU A 158 4.25 16.73 -23.64
N GLU A 159 3.90 17.51 -24.66
CA GLU A 159 3.24 16.99 -25.86
C GLU A 159 4.11 16.01 -26.68
N HIS A 160 5.43 16.19 -26.72
CA HIS A 160 6.32 15.32 -27.50
C HIS A 160 7.48 14.73 -26.70
N LYS A 161 7.53 15.02 -25.40
CA LYS A 161 8.64 14.63 -24.53
C LYS A 161 8.15 14.31 -23.13
N ILE A 162 8.79 13.32 -22.51
CA ILE A 162 8.62 12.98 -21.11
C ILE A 162 9.97 13.16 -20.43
N TYR A 163 9.97 13.84 -19.28
CA TYR A 163 11.15 14.02 -18.43
C TYR A 163 10.97 13.21 -17.15
N VAL A 164 11.97 12.43 -16.78
CA VAL A 164 12.01 11.65 -15.54
C VAL A 164 13.10 12.24 -14.65
N TYR A 165 12.71 12.78 -13.51
CA TYR A 165 13.60 13.34 -12.51
C TYR A 165 13.71 12.41 -11.30
N ASN A 166 14.84 12.48 -10.61
CA ASN A 166 15.00 11.94 -9.28
C ASN A 166 14.20 12.82 -8.30
N PHE A 167 13.43 12.22 -7.40
CA PHE A 167 12.61 12.98 -6.46
C PHE A 167 13.45 13.67 -5.37
N MET A 168 14.55 13.05 -4.93
CA MET A 168 15.34 13.52 -3.78
C MET A 168 16.17 14.75 -4.12
N ASP A 169 16.87 14.73 -5.25
CA ASP A 169 17.78 15.81 -5.65
C ASP A 169 17.30 16.61 -6.86
N LEU A 170 16.10 16.30 -7.37
CA LEU A 170 15.44 16.95 -8.51
C LEU A 170 16.25 16.88 -9.82
N LYS A 171 17.28 16.04 -9.90
CA LYS A 171 18.08 15.91 -11.12
C LYS A 171 17.33 15.18 -12.21
N LEU A 172 17.49 15.64 -13.45
CA LEU A 172 16.99 14.95 -14.63
C LEU A 172 17.75 13.63 -14.82
N LEU A 173 17.02 12.52 -14.90
CA LEU A 173 17.57 11.18 -15.13
C LEU A 173 17.37 10.74 -16.58
N HIS A 174 16.17 10.94 -17.12
CA HIS A 174 15.84 10.50 -18.48
C HIS A 174 14.98 11.51 -19.22
N GLN A 175 15.20 11.61 -20.53
CA GLN A 175 14.35 12.33 -21.46
C GLN A 175 13.91 11.34 -22.54
N ILE A 176 12.60 11.17 -22.68
CA ILE A 176 11.98 10.21 -23.60
C ILE A 176 11.20 11.00 -24.64
N GLU A 177 11.43 10.71 -25.91
CA GLU A 177 10.64 11.28 -27.00
C GLU A 177 9.40 10.43 -27.26
N THR A 178 8.28 11.10 -27.49
CA THR A 178 7.00 10.46 -27.81
C THR A 178 6.42 11.06 -29.08
N LEU A 179 5.51 10.33 -29.73
CA LEU A 179 4.56 10.96 -30.64
C LEU A 179 3.74 12.01 -29.87
N ALA A 180 2.96 12.83 -30.58
CA ALA A 180 2.01 13.77 -29.99
C ALA A 180 1.19 13.10 -28.87
N ASN A 181 1.32 13.64 -27.67
CA ASN A 181 0.73 13.18 -26.41
C ASN A 181 -0.11 14.31 -25.78
N PRO A 182 -1.16 14.80 -26.47
CA PRO A 182 -1.95 15.94 -26.02
C PRO A 182 -2.71 15.66 -24.72
N ARG A 183 -2.99 14.38 -24.40
CA ARG A 183 -3.66 13.94 -23.16
C ARG A 183 -2.70 13.68 -21.99
N GLY A 184 -1.40 13.88 -22.17
CA GLY A 184 -0.43 13.64 -21.11
C GLY A 184 -0.33 12.18 -20.65
N LEU A 185 -0.58 11.22 -21.55
CA LEU A 185 -0.61 9.80 -21.24
C LEU A 185 0.76 9.32 -20.75
N CYS A 186 0.81 8.84 -19.51
CA CYS A 186 1.94 8.18 -18.89
C CYS A 186 1.43 7.43 -17.66
N CYS A 187 1.95 6.23 -17.39
CA CYS A 187 1.71 5.53 -16.13
C CYS A 187 2.98 4.83 -15.65
N LEU A 188 3.05 4.59 -14.34
CA LEU A 188 4.21 4.04 -13.66
C LEU A 188 3.82 2.80 -12.86
N SER A 189 4.75 1.88 -12.68
CA SER A 189 4.67 0.89 -11.60
C SER A 189 5.01 1.53 -10.26
N HIS A 190 4.38 1.03 -9.20
CA HIS A 190 4.45 1.59 -7.85
C HIS A 190 4.92 0.57 -6.80
N HIS A 191 5.22 -0.66 -7.20
CA HIS A 191 5.91 -1.63 -6.38
C HIS A 191 7.34 -1.17 -6.08
N SER A 192 7.86 -1.44 -4.88
CA SER A 192 9.19 -0.97 -4.46
C SER A 192 10.32 -1.53 -5.31
N ASN A 193 10.16 -2.76 -5.79
CA ASN A 193 11.22 -3.52 -6.46
C ASN A 193 11.22 -3.38 -7.98
N THR A 194 10.16 -2.83 -8.58
CA THR A 194 10.09 -2.63 -10.03
C THR A 194 10.01 -1.13 -10.31
N PHE A 195 10.61 -0.67 -11.41
CA PHE A 195 10.35 0.66 -11.93
C PHE A 195 10.07 0.55 -13.43
N VAL A 196 8.78 0.49 -13.75
CA VAL A 196 8.27 0.39 -15.11
C VAL A 196 7.54 1.69 -15.46
N LEU A 197 7.81 2.26 -16.62
CA LEU A 197 7.10 3.41 -17.18
C LEU A 197 6.51 3.04 -18.53
N ALA A 198 5.23 3.27 -18.73
CA ALA A 198 4.59 3.17 -20.04
C ALA A 198 4.18 4.54 -20.56
N CYS A 199 4.44 4.79 -21.84
CA CYS A 199 4.10 6.02 -22.53
C CYS A 199 3.80 5.76 -24.02
N PRO A 200 3.16 6.69 -24.75
CA PRO A 200 3.03 6.56 -26.20
C PRO A 200 4.40 6.41 -26.87
N GLY A 201 4.51 5.48 -27.82
CA GLY A 201 5.71 5.31 -28.65
C GLY A 201 5.86 6.41 -29.71
N LEU A 202 6.80 6.22 -30.63
CA LEU A 202 7.03 7.15 -31.74
C LEU A 202 6.08 6.91 -32.93
N HIS A 203 5.37 5.79 -32.93
CA HIS A 203 4.42 5.42 -33.98
C HIS A 203 2.98 5.39 -33.47
N LYS A 204 2.05 5.65 -34.40
CA LYS A 204 0.61 5.64 -34.12
C LYS A 204 0.20 4.29 -33.53
N GLY A 205 -0.41 4.33 -32.34
CA GLY A 205 -0.91 3.14 -31.66
C GLY A 205 0.17 2.25 -31.04
N GLN A 206 1.42 2.72 -30.99
CA GLN A 206 2.51 2.08 -30.26
C GLN A 206 2.57 2.59 -28.82
N VAL A 207 2.91 1.72 -27.88
CA VAL A 207 3.27 2.04 -26.49
C VAL A 207 4.72 1.67 -26.26
N ARG A 208 5.52 2.60 -25.72
CA ARG A 208 6.86 2.35 -25.21
C ARG A 208 6.78 2.03 -23.72
N VAL A 209 7.39 0.92 -23.32
CA VAL A 209 7.48 0.47 -21.95
C VAL A 209 8.94 0.39 -21.55
N GLU A 210 9.34 1.15 -20.53
CA GLU A 210 10.68 1.20 -19.97
C GLU A 210 10.72 0.43 -18.66
N HIS A 211 11.55 -0.60 -18.58
CA HIS A 211 11.88 -1.32 -17.35
C HIS A 211 13.23 -0.81 -16.85
N PHE A 212 13.24 0.30 -16.13
CA PHE A 212 14.47 0.96 -15.69
C PHE A 212 15.34 0.08 -14.79
N GLY A 213 14.73 -0.72 -13.93
CA GLY A 213 15.47 -1.66 -13.06
C GLY A 213 16.20 -2.77 -13.83
N LEU A 214 15.69 -3.12 -15.01
CA LEU A 214 16.28 -4.15 -15.89
C LEU A 214 17.06 -3.55 -17.06
N ASN A 215 17.02 -2.22 -17.21
CA ASN A 215 17.53 -1.49 -18.37
C ASN A 215 16.98 -2.05 -19.71
N VAL A 216 15.69 -2.37 -19.75
CA VAL A 216 15.02 -2.94 -20.93
C VAL A 216 13.92 -1.99 -21.42
N THR A 217 13.95 -1.67 -22.72
CA THR A 217 12.85 -0.97 -23.40
C THR A 217 12.07 -1.94 -24.28
N LYS A 218 10.73 -1.93 -24.20
CA LYS A 218 9.83 -2.64 -25.10
C LYS A 218 8.93 -1.69 -25.86
N LEU A 219 8.76 -1.94 -27.16
CA LEU A 219 7.86 -1.21 -28.05
C LEU A 219 6.73 -2.14 -28.45
N ILE A 220 5.52 -1.84 -27.98
CA ILE A 220 4.33 -2.65 -28.19
C ILE A 220 3.45 -1.95 -29.23
N ASN A 221 3.28 -2.55 -30.41
CA ASN A 221 2.33 -2.08 -31.42
C ASN A 221 0.91 -2.48 -31.02
N ALA A 222 0.35 -1.76 -30.06
CA ALA A 222 -0.87 -2.15 -29.37
C ALA A 222 -2.15 -1.97 -30.22
N HIS A 223 -2.21 -0.93 -31.05
CA HIS A 223 -3.37 -0.58 -31.86
C HIS A 223 -2.98 0.03 -33.22
N ASP A 224 -3.88 0.02 -34.20
CA ASP A 224 -3.68 0.73 -35.49
C ASP A 224 -4.08 2.21 -35.43
N SER A 225 -4.66 2.62 -34.30
CA SER A 225 -5.16 3.97 -34.02
C SER A 225 -4.42 4.56 -32.84
N GLN A 226 -4.41 5.90 -32.73
CA GLN A 226 -3.73 6.57 -31.63
C GLN A 226 -4.18 6.00 -30.28
N ILE A 227 -3.23 5.83 -29.37
CA ILE A 227 -3.50 5.39 -28.01
C ILE A 227 -4.33 6.46 -27.31
N ALA A 228 -5.43 6.06 -26.67
CA ALA A 228 -6.33 6.98 -25.97
C ALA A 228 -6.19 6.86 -24.45
N CYS A 229 -6.01 5.65 -23.94
CA CYS A 229 -5.86 5.38 -22.52
C CYS A 229 -5.03 4.10 -22.31
N PHE A 230 -4.27 4.02 -21.24
CA PHE A 230 -3.63 2.78 -20.79
C PHE A 230 -3.31 2.84 -19.30
N THR A 231 -3.16 1.68 -18.68
CA THR A 231 -2.75 1.54 -17.28
C THR A 231 -1.86 0.31 -17.08
N LEU A 232 -0.97 0.40 -16.10
CA LEU A 232 -0.08 -0.69 -15.67
C LEU A 232 -0.64 -1.34 -14.40
N THR A 233 -0.30 -2.59 -14.16
CA THR A 233 -0.38 -3.19 -12.81
C THR A 233 0.64 -2.54 -11.86
N MET A 234 0.41 -2.66 -10.55
CA MET A 234 1.29 -2.07 -9.53
C MET A 234 2.74 -2.53 -9.64
N ASP A 235 2.96 -3.79 -10.04
CA ASP A 235 4.26 -4.38 -10.32
C ASP A 235 4.82 -4.02 -11.71
N GLY A 236 4.00 -3.49 -12.60
CA GLY A 236 4.36 -3.13 -13.98
C GLY A 236 4.43 -4.32 -14.95
N LEU A 237 3.99 -5.52 -14.56
CA LEU A 237 4.08 -6.73 -15.40
C LEU A 237 3.03 -6.76 -16.52
N LEU A 238 1.88 -6.11 -16.32
CA LEU A 238 0.80 -6.08 -17.30
C LEU A 238 0.43 -4.66 -17.68
N LEU A 239 0.07 -4.50 -18.96
CA LEU A 239 -0.37 -3.24 -19.54
C LEU A 239 -1.72 -3.44 -20.22
N ALA A 240 -2.74 -2.71 -19.77
CA ALA A 240 -4.02 -2.61 -20.47
C ALA A 240 -4.05 -1.33 -21.31
N THR A 241 -4.54 -1.41 -22.55
CA THR A 241 -4.52 -0.29 -23.51
C THR A 241 -5.84 -0.19 -24.28
N SER A 242 -6.23 1.04 -24.61
CA SER A 242 -7.27 1.35 -25.58
C SER A 242 -6.79 2.41 -26.58
N SER A 243 -7.42 2.44 -27.75
CA SER A 243 -7.16 3.46 -28.77
C SER A 243 -8.33 4.44 -28.91
N ALA A 244 -8.14 5.47 -29.73
CA ALA A 244 -9.17 6.47 -30.07
C ALA A 244 -10.43 5.87 -30.76
N LYS A 245 -10.38 4.59 -31.16
CA LYS A 245 -11.58 3.84 -31.57
C LYS A 245 -12.41 3.40 -30.35
N GLY A 246 -11.78 3.07 -29.23
CA GLY A 246 -12.42 2.68 -27.97
C GLY A 246 -13.38 1.49 -28.02
N THR A 247 -13.31 0.68 -29.08
CA THR A 247 -14.13 -0.53 -29.24
C THR A 247 -13.49 -1.75 -28.56
N LEU A 248 -12.16 -1.74 -28.43
CA LEU A 248 -11.35 -2.84 -27.90
C LEU A 248 -10.42 -2.33 -26.80
N ILE A 249 -10.23 -3.18 -25.79
CA ILE A 249 -9.20 -3.03 -24.76
C ILE A 249 -8.30 -4.26 -24.85
N ARG A 250 -6.98 -4.04 -24.85
CA ARG A 250 -5.98 -5.09 -25.02
C ARG A 250 -5.05 -5.13 -23.84
N ILE A 251 -4.78 -6.34 -23.34
CA ILE A 251 -3.91 -6.61 -22.21
C ILE A 251 -2.63 -7.25 -22.76
N PHE A 252 -1.49 -6.73 -22.34
CA PHE A 252 -0.16 -7.15 -22.78
C PHE A 252 0.71 -7.53 -21.59
N ASN A 253 1.61 -8.48 -21.80
CA ASN A 253 2.78 -8.67 -20.95
C ASN A 253 3.81 -7.59 -21.31
N THR A 254 4.31 -6.86 -20.31
CA THR A 254 5.24 -5.76 -20.53
C THR A 254 6.68 -6.21 -20.77
N MET A 255 7.03 -7.43 -20.37
CA MET A 255 8.37 -7.99 -20.49
C MET A 255 8.67 -8.48 -21.90
N ASP A 256 7.75 -9.19 -22.54
CA ASP A 256 7.92 -9.72 -23.90
C ASP A 256 7.10 -8.95 -24.97
N GLY A 257 6.14 -8.13 -24.54
CA GLY A 257 5.25 -7.38 -25.43
C GLY A 257 4.11 -8.21 -26.03
N SER A 258 3.95 -9.47 -25.59
CA SER A 258 2.90 -10.36 -26.08
C SER A 258 1.52 -9.88 -25.65
N ARG A 259 0.53 -9.98 -26.55
CA ARG A 259 -0.87 -9.67 -26.25
C ARG A 259 -1.51 -10.89 -25.58
N LEU A 260 -1.84 -10.76 -24.31
CA LEU A 260 -2.42 -11.84 -23.50
C LEU A 260 -3.92 -11.97 -23.69
N GLN A 261 -4.63 -10.85 -23.77
CA GLN A 261 -6.09 -10.84 -23.90
C GLN A 261 -6.58 -9.61 -24.69
N GLU A 262 -7.71 -9.77 -25.38
CA GLU A 262 -8.45 -8.70 -26.03
C GLU A 262 -9.92 -8.80 -25.64
N VAL A 263 -10.47 -7.71 -25.10
CA VAL A 263 -11.88 -7.62 -24.70
C VAL A 263 -12.57 -6.50 -25.48
N ARG A 264 -13.83 -6.72 -25.82
CA ARG A 264 -14.66 -5.80 -26.61
C ARG A 264 -15.63 -5.05 -25.70
N ARG A 265 -15.47 -3.73 -25.69
CA ARG A 265 -16.38 -2.81 -25.01
C ARG A 265 -17.68 -2.62 -25.79
N GLY A 266 -17.60 -2.51 -27.12
CA GLY A 266 -18.77 -2.37 -27.99
C GLY A 266 -18.42 -2.35 -29.48
N VAL A 267 -19.44 -2.19 -30.34
CA VAL A 267 -19.29 -1.98 -31.79
C VAL A 267 -18.90 -0.54 -32.09
N ASP A 268 -19.58 0.39 -31.43
CA ASP A 268 -19.49 1.80 -31.75
C ASP A 268 -18.24 2.42 -31.16
N ARG A 269 -17.72 3.43 -31.87
CA ARG A 269 -16.64 4.24 -31.35
C ARG A 269 -17.06 4.92 -30.04
N ALA A 270 -16.18 4.87 -29.05
CA ALA A 270 -16.30 5.67 -27.83
C ALA A 270 -14.95 6.19 -27.42
N GLU A 271 -14.97 7.29 -26.70
CA GLU A 271 -13.80 7.80 -26.00
C GLU A 271 -13.69 7.08 -24.64
N ILE A 272 -12.58 6.36 -24.43
CA ILE A 272 -12.31 5.71 -23.15
C ILE A 272 -11.71 6.75 -22.20
N ASN A 273 -12.43 7.04 -21.12
CA ASN A 273 -12.03 8.05 -20.14
C ASN A 273 -11.04 7.47 -19.13
N SER A 274 -11.26 6.23 -18.69
CA SER A 274 -10.42 5.58 -17.68
C SER A 274 -10.44 4.06 -17.85
N ILE A 275 -9.29 3.43 -17.55
CA ILE A 275 -9.13 1.98 -17.45
C ILE A 275 -8.48 1.69 -16.10
N ALA A 276 -9.04 0.72 -15.36
CA ALA A 276 -8.45 0.21 -14.13
C ALA A 276 -8.29 -1.31 -14.21
N LEU A 277 -7.22 -1.82 -13.62
CA LEU A 277 -6.99 -3.25 -13.39
C LEU A 277 -7.18 -3.52 -11.90
N SER A 278 -7.87 -4.61 -11.55
CA SER A 278 -8.00 -4.99 -10.15
C SER A 278 -6.65 -5.45 -9.59
N PRO A 279 -6.37 -5.25 -8.29
CA PRO A 279 -5.09 -5.65 -7.70
C PRO A 279 -4.77 -7.15 -7.83
N ASN A 280 -5.79 -8.00 -7.85
CA ASN A 280 -5.67 -9.44 -8.06
C ASN A 280 -5.63 -9.84 -9.56
N VAL A 281 -5.69 -8.87 -10.47
CA VAL A 281 -5.66 -9.08 -11.94
C VAL A 281 -6.79 -9.97 -12.45
N GLN A 282 -7.88 -10.11 -11.70
CA GLN A 282 -9.05 -10.87 -12.13
C GLN A 282 -10.04 -10.02 -12.94
N TRP A 283 -9.96 -8.69 -12.84
CA TRP A 283 -10.95 -7.79 -13.39
C TRP A 283 -10.32 -6.56 -14.04
N LEU A 284 -10.98 -6.08 -15.09
CA LEU A 284 -10.70 -4.80 -15.73
C LEU A 284 -11.99 -3.98 -15.76
N ALA A 285 -11.90 -2.71 -15.36
CA ALA A 285 -12.98 -1.75 -15.47
C ALA A 285 -12.62 -0.70 -16.52
N ALA A 286 -13.59 -0.27 -17.33
CA ALA A 286 -13.40 0.82 -18.28
C ALA A 286 -14.64 1.71 -18.36
N SER A 287 -14.45 3.02 -18.20
CA SER A 287 -15.48 4.04 -18.43
C SER A 287 -15.33 4.68 -19.81
N SER A 288 -16.45 5.13 -20.38
CA SER A 288 -16.45 5.83 -21.66
C SER A 288 -17.42 7.01 -21.71
N ASP A 289 -17.27 7.85 -22.74
CA ASP A 289 -18.18 8.96 -23.08
C ASP A 289 -19.61 8.52 -23.44
N LYS A 290 -19.86 7.21 -23.60
CA LYS A 290 -21.20 6.64 -23.82
C LYS A 290 -22.03 6.52 -22.55
N GLY A 291 -21.58 7.12 -21.44
CA GLY A 291 -22.25 6.97 -20.15
C GLY A 291 -22.25 5.52 -19.67
N THR A 292 -21.22 4.73 -20.00
CA THR A 292 -21.14 3.33 -19.58
C THR A 292 -19.83 3.00 -18.90
N VAL A 293 -19.92 2.14 -17.87
CA VAL A 293 -18.78 1.45 -17.27
C VAL A 293 -18.92 -0.04 -17.58
N HIS A 294 -17.88 -0.61 -18.17
CA HIS A 294 -17.79 -2.03 -18.48
C HIS A 294 -16.79 -2.72 -17.56
N ILE A 295 -17.21 -3.85 -17.00
CA ILE A 295 -16.35 -4.74 -16.20
C ILE A 295 -16.08 -5.99 -17.02
N PHE A 296 -14.82 -6.38 -17.13
CA PHE A 296 -14.36 -7.57 -17.86
C PHE A 296 -13.67 -8.50 -16.91
N SER A 297 -13.94 -9.80 -17.02
CA SER A 297 -13.12 -10.82 -16.39
C SER A 297 -11.82 -10.98 -17.17
N LEU A 298 -10.71 -11.02 -16.46
CA LEU A 298 -9.39 -11.27 -17.01
C LEU A 298 -9.03 -12.74 -16.82
N ARG A 299 -8.53 -13.35 -17.90
CA ARG A 299 -8.07 -14.75 -17.89
C ARG A 299 -6.55 -14.85 -17.81
N VAL A 300 -5.89 -13.79 -17.34
CA VAL A 300 -4.44 -13.69 -17.23
C VAL A 300 -4.02 -14.27 -15.88
N ARG A 301 -3.27 -15.38 -15.88
CA ARG A 301 -2.64 -15.90 -14.67
C ARG A 301 -1.21 -15.37 -14.56
N VAL A 302 -0.81 -14.95 -13.37
CA VAL A 302 0.60 -14.72 -13.01
C VAL A 302 1.13 -16.07 -12.53
N SER A 303 2.08 -16.66 -13.25
CA SER A 303 2.65 -17.97 -12.91
C SER A 303 3.31 -18.01 -11.53
N GLY A 304 2.89 -18.98 -10.73
CA GLY A 304 3.38 -19.25 -9.37
C GLY A 304 2.53 -20.28 -8.61
N GLU A 305 1.34 -20.65 -9.11
CA GLU A 305 0.40 -21.57 -8.47
C GLU A 305 -0.17 -22.57 -9.49
N ASP A 306 -0.38 -23.81 -9.02
CA ASP A 306 -1.10 -24.95 -9.63
C ASP A 306 -0.29 -25.99 -10.46
N SER A 307 0.31 -26.97 -9.77
CA SER A 307 0.42 -28.34 -10.31
C SER A 307 0.43 -29.43 -9.22
N VAL A 308 -0.64 -29.57 -8.44
CA VAL A 308 -1.00 -30.83 -7.73
C VAL A 308 -2.52 -30.81 -7.49
N THR A 309 -3.39 -31.49 -8.24
CA THR A 309 -3.76 -32.91 -8.04
C THR A 309 -4.90 -33.26 -9.02
N HIS A 310 -4.85 -34.42 -9.67
CA HIS A 310 -5.84 -35.50 -9.49
C HIS A 310 -5.37 -36.79 -10.19
N PRO A 311 -5.62 -37.99 -9.61
CA PRO A 311 -5.13 -39.26 -10.11
C PRO A 311 -6.16 -39.94 -11.03
N SER A 312 -5.69 -40.54 -12.13
CA SER A 312 -6.39 -41.63 -12.83
C SER A 312 -5.39 -42.58 -13.51
N SER A 313 -5.82 -43.84 -13.56
CA SER A 313 -5.12 -45.14 -13.70
C SER A 313 -4.45 -45.46 -15.07
N PRO A 314 -3.68 -46.58 -15.19
CA PRO A 314 -2.58 -46.73 -16.14
C PRO A 314 -2.98 -47.45 -17.44
N GLN A 315 -2.34 -47.08 -18.56
CA GLN A 315 -2.20 -47.93 -19.75
C GLN A 315 -0.82 -47.76 -20.39
N GLY A 316 -0.26 -48.89 -20.81
CA GLY A 316 1.12 -49.09 -21.28
C GLY A 316 1.43 -48.60 -22.71
N PRO A 317 2.59 -49.00 -23.27
CA PRO A 317 3.47 -48.09 -23.99
C PRO A 317 3.29 -48.11 -25.51
N ALA A 318 3.52 -46.97 -26.15
CA ALA A 318 3.81 -46.88 -27.58
C ALA A 318 4.90 -45.83 -27.84
N MET A 319 6.02 -46.30 -28.40
CA MET A 319 7.07 -45.47 -29.00
C MET A 319 6.62 -44.98 -30.38
N ILE A 320 6.76 -43.68 -30.68
CA ILE A 320 7.07 -43.17 -32.03
C ILE A 320 8.00 -41.95 -31.90
N HIS A 321 8.98 -41.92 -32.81
CA HIS A 321 10.16 -41.06 -32.94
C HIS A 321 9.89 -39.67 -33.59
N GLN A 322 10.80 -38.71 -33.30
CA GLN A 322 11.26 -37.54 -34.11
C GLN A 322 10.26 -36.35 -34.32
N ASN A 323 10.60 -35.05 -34.33
CA ASN A 323 11.86 -34.28 -34.35
C ASN A 323 11.59 -32.80 -33.94
N SER A 324 12.63 -32.13 -33.41
CA SER A 324 12.95 -30.67 -33.49
C SER A 324 11.95 -29.59 -33.02
N SER A 325 12.28 -28.86 -31.95
CA SER A 325 12.79 -27.46 -31.99
C SER A 325 12.72 -26.82 -30.59
N THR A 326 13.73 -26.03 -30.26
CA THR A 326 13.89 -25.30 -29.00
C THR A 326 12.87 -24.17 -28.88
N SER A 327 11.88 -24.31 -27.99
CA SER A 327 11.01 -23.21 -27.56
C SER A 327 10.96 -23.16 -26.03
N LEU A 328 11.26 -21.99 -25.47
CA LEU A 328 10.97 -21.63 -24.09
C LEU A 328 9.44 -21.62 -23.90
N ASP A 329 8.93 -22.47 -23.01
CA ASP A 329 7.49 -22.60 -22.76
C ASP A 329 6.90 -21.35 -22.07
N PRO A 330 5.79 -20.75 -22.56
CA PRO A 330 5.15 -19.59 -21.94
C PRO A 330 4.34 -19.97 -20.70
N LEU A 331 4.59 -19.25 -19.60
CA LEU A 331 4.09 -19.48 -18.24
C LEU A 331 2.61 -19.08 -17.97
N VAL A 332 1.71 -19.04 -18.95
CA VAL A 332 0.32 -18.58 -18.72
C VAL A 332 -0.70 -19.50 -19.40
N SER A 333 -1.61 -20.10 -18.63
CA SER A 333 -2.73 -20.92 -19.11
C SER A 333 -4.06 -20.50 -18.44
N ALA A 334 -5.20 -20.77 -19.11
CA ALA A 334 -6.49 -20.12 -18.85
C ALA A 334 -7.55 -21.02 -18.17
N ASN A 335 -8.13 -20.58 -17.05
CA ASN A 335 -9.55 -20.67 -16.59
C ASN A 335 -9.67 -20.20 -15.11
N THR A 336 -10.79 -19.77 -14.51
CA THR A 336 -12.25 -20.00 -14.69
C THR A 336 -13.05 -18.70 -14.43
N GLY A 337 -14.14 -18.48 -15.20
CA GLY A 337 -15.00 -17.28 -15.16
C GLY A 337 -15.04 -16.60 -16.54
N ALA A 338 -15.86 -17.11 -17.45
CA ALA A 338 -15.78 -16.69 -18.85
C ALA A 338 -16.61 -15.41 -19.11
N ASN A 339 -15.97 -14.37 -19.65
CA ASN A 339 -16.67 -13.34 -20.42
C ASN A 339 -17.61 -14.03 -21.45
N PRO A 340 -18.85 -13.55 -21.63
CA PRO A 340 -19.75 -14.13 -22.62
C PRO A 340 -19.17 -13.93 -24.03
N ASN A 341 -19.16 -15.01 -24.81
CA ASN A 341 -18.97 -14.93 -26.26
C ASN A 341 -20.30 -14.51 -26.91
N SER A 342 -20.23 -13.91 -28.09
CA SER A 342 -21.44 -13.68 -28.89
C SER A 342 -22.23 -14.97 -29.09
N SER A 343 -23.56 -14.91 -29.01
CA SER A 343 -24.48 -16.03 -29.25
C SER A 343 -24.33 -16.70 -30.63
N LEU A 344 -23.63 -16.05 -31.57
CA LEU A 344 -23.34 -16.56 -32.92
C LEU A 344 -21.93 -17.15 -33.07
N SER A 345 -21.21 -17.39 -31.97
CA SER A 345 -19.82 -17.88 -32.00
C SER A 345 -19.67 -19.28 -32.62
N PHE A 346 -20.76 -20.05 -32.77
CA PHE A 346 -20.76 -21.38 -33.39
C PHE A 346 -20.47 -21.37 -34.90
N MET A 347 -20.56 -20.21 -35.57
CA MET A 347 -20.23 -20.03 -37.00
C MET A 347 -18.80 -19.50 -37.22
N ARG A 348 -17.86 -19.82 -36.32
CA ARG A 348 -16.47 -19.34 -36.36
C ARG A 348 -15.81 -19.74 -37.69
N GLY A 349 -15.45 -18.75 -38.51
CA GLY A 349 -14.85 -18.94 -39.85
C GLY A 349 -15.68 -18.40 -41.02
N VAL A 350 -16.97 -18.13 -40.82
CA VAL A 350 -17.89 -17.63 -41.88
C VAL A 350 -18.36 -16.18 -41.63
N LEU A 351 -18.25 -15.68 -40.39
CA LEU A 351 -18.72 -14.34 -39.99
C LEU A 351 -17.55 -13.38 -39.61
N PRO A 352 -17.76 -12.05 -39.69
CA PRO A 352 -16.77 -11.05 -39.26
C PRO A 352 -16.25 -11.26 -37.81
N LYS A 353 -14.97 -10.92 -37.55
CA LYS A 353 -14.28 -11.08 -36.24
C LYS A 353 -15.04 -10.51 -35.01
N TYR A 354 -15.97 -9.59 -35.24
CA TYR A 354 -16.88 -9.07 -34.23
C TYR A 354 -17.68 -10.17 -33.49
N PHE A 355 -18.18 -11.18 -34.21
CA PHE A 355 -19.00 -12.27 -33.66
C PHE A 355 -18.20 -13.30 -32.84
N SER A 356 -16.88 -13.17 -32.76
CA SER A 356 -16.02 -14.05 -31.97
C SER A 356 -15.29 -13.33 -30.83
N SER A 357 -15.70 -12.11 -30.48
CA SER A 357 -15.06 -11.30 -29.45
C SER A 357 -15.59 -11.59 -28.05
N GLU A 358 -14.77 -11.36 -27.02
CA GLU A 358 -15.17 -11.43 -25.61
C GLU A 358 -15.80 -10.11 -25.17
N TRP A 359 -17.01 -10.15 -24.60
CA TRP A 359 -17.73 -8.96 -24.17
C TRP A 359 -17.59 -8.69 -22.69
N SER A 360 -18.04 -7.51 -22.23
CA SER A 360 -18.06 -7.18 -20.81
C SER A 360 -18.87 -8.21 -20.02
N PHE A 361 -18.31 -8.62 -18.89
CA PHE A 361 -18.96 -9.46 -17.90
C PHE A 361 -20.15 -8.74 -17.27
N ALA A 362 -20.02 -7.43 -17.02
CA ALA A 362 -21.09 -6.59 -16.51
C ALA A 362 -20.98 -5.16 -17.06
N GLN A 363 -22.10 -4.45 -17.12
CA GLN A 363 -22.18 -3.07 -17.60
C GLN A 363 -23.07 -2.23 -16.68
N PHE A 364 -22.66 -0.99 -16.42
CA PHE A 364 -23.42 0.01 -15.69
C PHE A 364 -23.63 1.25 -16.56
N HIS A 365 -24.80 1.89 -16.45
CA HIS A 365 -25.11 3.14 -17.14
C HIS A 365 -25.03 4.30 -16.17
N LEU A 366 -24.39 5.37 -16.61
CA LEU A 366 -24.17 6.62 -15.91
C LEU A 366 -24.81 7.76 -16.71
N PRO A 367 -25.06 8.92 -16.08
CA PRO A 367 -25.52 10.11 -16.79
C PRO A 367 -24.69 10.39 -18.06
N GLU A 368 -25.40 10.51 -19.19
CA GLU A 368 -24.78 10.88 -20.45
C GLU A 368 -24.24 12.32 -20.34
N ASN A 369 -23.07 12.58 -20.94
CA ASN A 369 -22.34 13.86 -20.93
C ASN A 369 -21.47 14.18 -19.70
N THR A 370 -21.39 13.30 -18.70
CA THR A 370 -20.39 13.42 -17.61
C THR A 370 -19.18 12.52 -17.89
N GLN A 371 -17.97 13.04 -17.69
CA GLN A 371 -16.76 12.22 -17.71
C GLN A 371 -16.58 11.51 -16.36
N PHE A 372 -16.27 10.22 -16.42
CA PHE A 372 -16.07 9.39 -15.24
C PHE A 372 -14.72 8.70 -15.27
N ILE A 373 -14.04 8.68 -14.12
CA ILE A 373 -12.87 7.83 -13.90
C ILE A 373 -13.25 6.64 -13.02
N VAL A 374 -12.58 5.51 -13.23
CA VAL A 374 -12.85 4.26 -12.50
C VAL A 374 -11.60 3.78 -11.79
N ALA A 375 -11.79 3.10 -10.67
CA ALA A 375 -10.77 2.36 -9.95
C ALA A 375 -11.37 1.14 -9.27
N PHE A 376 -10.52 0.21 -8.83
CA PHE A 376 -10.96 -0.90 -7.97
C PHE A 376 -10.70 -0.56 -6.51
N GLY A 377 -11.75 -0.67 -5.68
CA GLY A 377 -11.67 -0.52 -4.23
C GLY A 377 -11.36 -1.84 -3.54
N SER A 378 -11.62 -1.90 -2.23
CA SER A 378 -11.52 -3.14 -1.47
C SER A 378 -12.61 -4.14 -1.91
N GLN A 379 -12.31 -5.45 -1.87
CA GLN A 379 -13.27 -6.54 -2.08
C GLN A 379 -14.08 -6.55 -3.41
N ASN A 380 -13.43 -6.52 -4.58
CA ASN A 380 -14.14 -6.55 -5.87
C ASN A 380 -15.19 -5.43 -6.02
N SER A 381 -14.94 -4.26 -5.43
CA SER A 381 -15.73 -3.05 -5.69
C SER A 381 -15.08 -2.22 -6.80
N VAL A 382 -15.92 -1.50 -7.55
CA VAL A 382 -15.49 -0.50 -8.53
C VAL A 382 -15.95 0.85 -8.02
N ILE A 383 -14.99 1.75 -7.86
CA ILE A 383 -15.22 3.13 -7.45
C ILE A 383 -15.31 3.96 -8.73
N ILE A 384 -16.40 4.71 -8.87
CA ILE A 384 -16.66 5.58 -10.02
C ILE A 384 -16.76 7.02 -9.49
N VAL A 385 -16.00 7.93 -10.11
CA VAL A 385 -16.00 9.35 -9.75
C VAL A 385 -16.30 10.19 -10.99
N GLY A 386 -17.32 11.05 -10.92
CA GLY A 386 -17.77 11.92 -12.00
C GLY A 386 -17.18 13.33 -11.95
N MET A 387 -17.03 13.96 -13.12
CA MET A 387 -16.46 15.31 -13.30
C MET A 387 -17.48 16.45 -13.38
N ASP A 388 -18.77 16.21 -13.08
CA ASP A 388 -19.85 17.21 -13.21
C ASP A 388 -19.99 18.17 -12.02
N GLY A 389 -18.96 18.28 -11.18
CA GLY A 389 -18.93 19.18 -10.02
C GLY A 389 -19.78 18.72 -8.82
N ARG A 390 -20.71 17.78 -9.03
CA ARG A 390 -21.54 17.19 -7.97
C ARG A 390 -20.80 16.14 -7.13
N ASN A 391 -19.55 15.83 -7.51
CA ASN A 391 -18.65 14.87 -6.86
C ASN A 391 -19.38 13.59 -6.43
N HIS A 392 -20.15 13.01 -7.35
CA HIS A 392 -20.80 11.71 -7.13
C HIS A 392 -19.71 10.65 -6.97
N LEU A 393 -19.50 10.16 -5.75
CA LEU A 393 -18.81 8.89 -5.54
C LEU A 393 -19.86 7.79 -5.53
N VAL A 394 -19.86 6.98 -6.58
CA VAL A 394 -20.68 5.77 -6.68
C VAL A 394 -19.75 4.58 -6.49
N ALA A 395 -19.87 3.92 -5.34
CA ALA A 395 -19.22 2.64 -5.11
C ALA A 395 -20.17 1.51 -5.56
N LEU A 396 -19.75 0.73 -6.55
CA LEU A 396 -20.49 -0.42 -7.05
C LEU A 396 -19.83 -1.71 -6.57
N HIS A 397 -20.62 -2.62 -6.00
CA HIS A 397 -20.20 -4.02 -5.83
C HIS A 397 -20.65 -4.83 -7.03
N PHE A 398 -19.78 -5.68 -7.57
CA PHE A 398 -20.22 -6.73 -8.50
C PHE A 398 -20.14 -8.09 -7.79
N LEU A 399 -21.29 -8.77 -7.72
CA LEU A 399 -21.37 -10.14 -7.21
C LEU A 399 -21.14 -11.14 -8.35
N TYR A 400 -20.76 -12.37 -8.01
CA TYR A 400 -20.48 -13.49 -8.95
C TYR A 400 -21.62 -13.81 -9.95
N LEU A 401 -22.79 -13.20 -9.82
CA LEU A 401 -23.98 -13.38 -10.68
C LEU A 401 -24.10 -12.36 -11.83
N GLY A 402 -23.12 -11.49 -12.05
CA GLY A 402 -23.15 -10.52 -13.16
C GLY A 402 -24.08 -9.32 -12.94
N GLN A 403 -24.59 -9.13 -11.72
CA GLN A 403 -25.37 -7.97 -11.31
C GLN A 403 -24.49 -6.97 -10.53
N LEU A 404 -24.56 -5.69 -10.94
CA LEU A 404 -23.94 -4.55 -10.26
C LEU A 404 -24.98 -3.87 -9.36
N TRP A 405 -24.62 -3.60 -8.11
CA TRP A 405 -25.46 -2.88 -7.15
C TRP A 405 -24.74 -1.65 -6.63
N VAL A 406 -25.46 -0.53 -6.49
CA VAL A 406 -24.98 0.67 -5.81
C VAL A 406 -24.90 0.38 -4.31
N LEU A 407 -23.69 0.34 -3.75
CA LEU A 407 -23.47 0.14 -2.31
C LEU A 407 -23.68 1.45 -1.54
N SER A 408 -23.16 2.54 -2.10
CA SER A 408 -23.23 3.86 -1.50
C SER A 408 -23.10 4.92 -2.59
N GLU A 409 -24.02 5.88 -2.56
CA GLU A 409 -23.91 7.14 -3.28
C GLU A 409 -23.67 8.22 -2.23
N ALA A 410 -22.58 8.95 -2.35
CA ALA A 410 -22.31 10.10 -1.49
C ALA A 410 -22.34 11.37 -2.34
N ASN A 411 -23.27 12.27 -2.03
CA ASN A 411 -23.39 13.60 -2.64
C ASN A 411 -22.71 14.63 -1.76
N ALA A 412 -21.95 15.54 -2.39
CA ALA A 412 -21.29 16.64 -1.68
C ALA A 412 -22.24 17.77 -1.27
N ASP A 413 -23.48 17.85 -1.79
CA ASP A 413 -24.40 18.97 -1.53
C ASP A 413 -25.83 18.55 -1.10
N ARG A 414 -26.14 18.78 0.18
CA ARG A 414 -27.43 19.23 0.74
C ARG A 414 -27.30 19.36 2.28
N PHE A 415 -26.79 20.50 2.74
CA PHE A 415 -27.02 20.95 4.11
C PHE A 415 -28.02 22.11 4.07
N GLY A 416 -29.27 21.78 4.33
CA GLY A 416 -30.37 22.73 4.51
C GLY A 416 -31.50 22.01 5.23
N SER A 417 -31.58 22.23 6.55
CA SER A 417 -32.71 22.02 7.46
C SER A 417 -33.67 20.85 7.17
N PHE A 418 -33.78 19.88 8.09
CA PHE A 418 -35.11 19.50 8.59
C PHE A 418 -35.07 18.76 9.92
N GLU A 419 -36.14 19.00 10.66
CA GLU A 419 -36.46 18.65 12.03
C GLU A 419 -36.55 17.15 12.31
N SER A 420 -36.31 16.78 13.57
CA SER A 420 -36.45 15.42 14.07
C SER A 420 -37.91 15.01 14.22
N LEU A 421 -38.25 13.83 13.70
CA LEU A 421 -39.35 13.01 14.21
C LEU A 421 -38.75 11.64 14.56
N GLY A 422 -38.66 11.36 15.86
CA GLY A 422 -37.97 10.20 16.39
C GLY A 422 -38.81 8.93 16.41
N VAL A 423 -38.12 7.78 16.43
CA VAL A 423 -38.47 6.55 17.18
C VAL A 423 -37.18 5.73 17.42
N GLY A 424 -36.93 5.32 18.67
CA GLY A 424 -36.31 4.03 19.02
C GLY A 424 -34.79 3.90 19.10
N ALA A 425 -34.24 4.16 20.31
CA ALA A 425 -32.93 3.73 20.85
C ALA A 425 -31.89 3.12 19.89
N SER A 426 -30.95 3.94 19.43
CA SER A 426 -29.67 3.48 18.88
C SER A 426 -28.51 4.18 19.59
N SER A 427 -27.48 3.42 19.93
CA SER A 427 -26.23 3.87 20.55
C SER A 427 -25.48 4.82 19.60
N SER A 428 -25.84 6.10 19.68
CA SER A 428 -25.14 7.18 18.99
C SER A 428 -24.07 7.74 19.93
N PHE A 429 -22.84 7.88 19.45
CA PHE A 429 -21.88 8.78 20.09
C PHE A 429 -22.34 10.21 19.79
N SER A 430 -22.68 10.98 20.83
CA SER A 430 -23.06 12.39 20.68
C SER A 430 -21.89 13.20 20.09
N ARG A 431 -22.21 14.25 19.32
CA ARG A 431 -21.23 15.24 18.83
C ARG A 431 -20.43 15.84 20.00
N PRO A 432 -19.20 16.31 19.77
CA PRO A 432 -18.40 16.91 20.83
C PRO A 432 -19.06 18.20 21.31
N ASP A 433 -19.66 18.17 22.50
CA ASP A 433 -19.99 19.38 23.25
C ASP A 433 -18.71 19.90 23.91
N ALA A 434 -18.48 21.20 23.83
CA ALA A 434 -17.24 21.87 24.25
C ALA A 434 -17.06 22.03 25.77
N ASP A 435 -17.86 21.33 26.60
CA ASP A 435 -17.78 21.40 28.06
C ASP A 435 -17.52 20.00 28.65
N VAL A 436 -16.25 19.58 28.63
CA VAL A 436 -15.76 18.52 29.51
C VAL A 436 -14.91 19.19 30.58
N SER A 437 -15.31 19.02 31.84
CA SER A 437 -14.57 19.50 33.01
C SER A 437 -13.10 19.05 32.94
N GLU A 438 -12.17 20.00 33.04
CA GLU A 438 -10.71 19.81 32.93
C GLU A 438 -10.05 18.89 33.98
N ASN A 439 -10.81 18.09 34.75
CA ASN A 439 -10.32 17.43 35.96
C ASN A 439 -10.33 15.89 35.96
N ASP A 440 -10.61 15.21 34.83
CA ASP A 440 -10.42 13.75 34.72
C ASP A 440 -9.27 13.42 33.76
N GLU A 441 -8.14 13.00 34.32
CA GLU A 441 -6.93 12.67 33.54
C GLU A 441 -7.22 11.54 32.54
N THR A 442 -6.99 11.81 31.25
CA THR A 442 -7.17 10.81 30.18
C THR A 442 -6.02 9.83 30.19
N ASN A 443 -6.28 8.60 30.63
CA ASN A 443 -5.29 7.53 30.72
C ASN A 443 -5.26 6.70 29.43
N LEU A 444 -4.05 6.38 28.96
CA LEU A 444 -3.83 5.49 27.82
C LEU A 444 -3.99 4.03 28.27
N LEU A 445 -4.86 3.27 27.61
CA LEU A 445 -5.17 1.87 27.95
C LEU A 445 -4.54 0.88 26.97
N THR A 446 -4.44 1.25 25.69
CA THR A 446 -3.87 0.39 24.65
C THR A 446 -3.32 1.21 23.49
N ILE A 447 -2.35 0.65 22.79
CA ILE A 447 -1.89 1.12 21.48
C ILE A 447 -1.87 -0.06 20.52
N SER A 448 -2.41 0.13 19.31
CA SER A 448 -2.36 -0.87 18.25
C SER A 448 -1.95 -0.24 16.92
N TRP A 449 -1.16 -0.97 16.15
CA TRP A 449 -0.86 -0.59 14.78
C TRP A 449 -2.04 -0.89 13.87
N ASN A 450 -2.25 -0.04 12.85
CA ASN A 450 -2.96 -0.51 11.67
C ASN A 450 -2.06 -1.47 10.84
N GLN A 451 -2.65 -2.11 9.85
CA GLN A 451 -2.10 -3.25 9.13
C GLN A 451 -0.86 -2.92 8.29
N ASP A 452 -0.71 -1.66 7.87
CA ASP A 452 0.43 -1.18 7.08
C ASP A 452 1.43 -0.35 7.92
N TYR A 453 1.23 -0.28 9.25
CA TYR A 453 1.99 0.52 10.20
C TYR A 453 2.00 2.03 9.92
N GLY A 454 1.15 2.50 9.02
CA GLY A 454 1.02 3.89 8.66
C GLY A 454 0.33 4.75 9.71
N CYS A 455 -0.51 4.12 10.53
CA CYS A 455 -1.27 4.73 11.61
C CYS A 455 -1.23 3.85 12.86
N PHE A 456 -1.51 4.44 14.01
CA PHE A 456 -1.81 3.68 15.23
C PHE A 456 -3.07 4.21 15.90
N ALA A 457 -3.79 3.30 16.56
CA ALA A 457 -4.92 3.61 17.41
C ALA A 457 -4.48 3.61 18.89
N ALA A 458 -5.01 4.55 19.65
CA ALA A 458 -4.81 4.69 21.08
C ALA A 458 -6.18 4.59 21.78
N GLY A 459 -6.44 3.50 22.49
CA GLY A 459 -7.61 3.37 23.34
C GLY A 459 -7.33 4.05 24.68
N THR A 460 -8.27 4.86 25.16
CA THR A 460 -8.11 5.68 26.37
C THR A 460 -9.21 5.37 27.38
N SER A 461 -9.07 5.86 28.61
CA SER A 461 -10.09 5.77 29.65
C SER A 461 -11.40 6.52 29.32
N HIS A 462 -11.35 7.42 28.34
CA HIS A 462 -12.47 8.27 27.92
C HIS A 462 -12.72 8.16 26.41
N GLY A 463 -12.54 7.00 25.80
CA GLY A 463 -12.78 6.78 24.38
C GLY A 463 -11.52 6.37 23.63
N PHE A 464 -11.22 6.96 22.47
CA PHE A 464 -10.05 6.60 21.67
C PHE A 464 -9.55 7.72 20.75
N ARG A 465 -8.32 7.59 20.26
CA ARG A 465 -7.65 8.52 19.33
C ARG A 465 -6.90 7.76 18.25
N ILE A 466 -6.81 8.29 17.03
CA ILE A 466 -6.09 7.71 15.91
C ILE A 466 -5.01 8.68 15.42
N TYR A 467 -3.79 8.20 15.24
CA TYR A 467 -2.65 8.99 14.79
C TYR A 467 -2.07 8.44 13.49
N ASN A 468 -1.71 9.34 12.58
CA ASN A 468 -0.84 9.07 11.43
C ASN A 468 0.62 9.15 11.90
N CYS A 469 1.49 8.30 11.36
CA CYS A 469 2.89 8.23 11.78
C CYS A 469 3.82 9.13 10.96
N GLU A 470 3.51 9.37 9.68
CA GLU A 470 4.35 10.18 8.78
C GLU A 470 3.48 11.06 7.86
N PRO A 471 3.45 12.40 8.04
CA PRO A 471 3.94 13.11 9.24
C PRO A 471 3.13 12.72 10.49
N PHE A 472 3.76 12.79 11.67
CA PHE A 472 3.07 12.51 12.93
C PHE A 472 1.90 13.49 13.14
N LYS A 473 0.67 12.96 13.25
CA LYS A 473 -0.53 13.81 13.44
C LYS A 473 -1.71 13.03 14.00
N GLU A 474 -2.42 13.59 14.98
CA GLU A 474 -3.75 13.09 15.36
C GLU A 474 -4.74 13.30 14.19
N THR A 475 -5.27 12.20 13.67
CA THR A 475 -6.22 12.20 12.54
C THR A 475 -7.65 12.40 13.00
N PHE A 476 -8.06 11.73 14.08
CA PHE A 476 -9.34 11.93 14.74
C PHE A 476 -9.36 11.32 16.14
N ARG A 477 -10.35 11.74 16.94
CA ARG A 477 -10.64 11.18 18.26
C ARG A 477 -12.15 11.07 18.51
N ARG A 478 -12.50 10.23 19.49
CA ARG A 478 -13.84 10.14 20.06
C ARG A 478 -13.71 10.11 21.58
N ASP A 479 -14.29 11.11 22.21
CA ASP A 479 -14.31 11.24 23.67
C ASP A 479 -15.67 10.76 24.20
N LEU A 480 -15.66 9.98 25.28
CA LEU A 480 -16.85 9.44 25.96
C LEU A 480 -17.03 10.11 27.32
N LYS A 481 -18.29 10.36 27.69
CA LYS A 481 -18.65 10.92 29.00
C LYS A 481 -18.25 10.01 30.16
N SER A 482 -18.27 8.70 29.94
CA SER A 482 -17.78 7.70 30.89
C SER A 482 -17.37 6.42 30.17
N GLY A 483 -16.28 5.82 30.64
CA GLY A 483 -15.75 4.59 30.10
C GLY A 483 -14.87 4.76 28.87
N GLY A 484 -13.99 3.78 28.66
CA GLY A 484 -12.96 3.79 27.63
C GLY A 484 -12.93 2.51 26.82
N PHE A 485 -11.98 2.42 25.89
CA PHE A 485 -11.77 1.21 25.07
C PHE A 485 -10.42 0.57 25.37
N LYS A 486 -10.45 -0.73 25.69
CA LYS A 486 -9.23 -1.54 25.93
C LYS A 486 -8.69 -2.17 24.64
N ILE A 487 -9.51 -2.31 23.61
CA ILE A 487 -9.11 -2.69 22.26
C ILE A 487 -9.72 -1.70 21.29
N VAL A 488 -8.87 -1.10 20.47
CA VAL A 488 -9.24 -0.26 19.34
C VAL A 488 -8.41 -0.77 18.18
N GLU A 489 -9.03 -1.40 17.19
CA GLU A 489 -8.35 -1.97 16.03
C GLU A 489 -8.93 -1.34 14.77
N MET A 490 -8.11 -0.58 14.07
CA MET A 490 -8.51 0.09 12.83
C MET A 490 -8.36 -0.87 11.64
N LEU A 491 -9.28 -0.77 10.67
CA LEU A 491 -9.11 -1.38 9.37
C LEU A 491 -8.34 -0.44 8.43
N PHE A 492 -7.08 -0.77 8.15
CA PHE A 492 -6.13 0.00 7.36
C PHE A 492 -6.13 1.49 7.70
N ARG A 493 -6.50 2.36 6.75
CA ARG A 493 -6.64 3.80 6.95
C ARG A 493 -8.06 4.24 6.64
N CYS A 494 -9.06 3.41 6.98
CA CYS A 494 -10.47 3.76 6.88
C CYS A 494 -11.07 4.05 8.26
N ASN A 495 -12.34 4.47 8.28
CA ASN A 495 -13.17 4.80 9.43
C ASN A 495 -13.74 3.58 10.17
N ILE A 496 -13.43 2.37 9.72
CA ILE A 496 -13.99 1.16 10.29
C ILE A 496 -13.08 0.68 11.43
N LEU A 497 -13.67 0.58 12.61
CA LEU A 497 -12.97 0.24 13.84
C LEU A 497 -13.63 -0.98 14.48
N ALA A 498 -12.84 -1.87 15.06
CA ALA A 498 -13.31 -2.81 16.05
C ALA A 498 -12.99 -2.28 17.44
N LEU A 499 -14.03 -2.17 18.28
CA LEU A 499 -13.97 -1.59 19.61
C LEU A 499 -14.39 -2.64 20.66
N VAL A 500 -13.61 -2.73 21.74
CA VAL A 500 -13.96 -3.49 22.95
C VAL A 500 -13.76 -2.59 24.15
N GLY A 501 -14.82 -2.39 24.94
CA GLY A 501 -14.76 -1.49 26.07
C GLY A 501 -13.89 -2.01 27.20
N ALA A 502 -13.31 -1.08 27.96
CA ALA A 502 -12.56 -1.36 29.17
C ALA A 502 -13.48 -1.86 30.28
N ALA A 503 -12.92 -2.48 31.33
CA ALA A 503 -13.72 -2.99 32.45
C ALA A 503 -14.59 -1.93 33.14
N ALA A 504 -14.13 -0.67 33.16
CA ALA A 504 -14.87 0.46 33.70
C ALA A 504 -15.97 1.01 32.75
N ASN A 505 -16.08 0.49 31.52
CA ASN A 505 -17.06 0.94 30.55
C ASN A 505 -18.36 0.14 30.68
N SER A 506 -19.36 0.72 31.34
CA SER A 506 -20.68 0.09 31.53
C SER A 506 -21.51 -0.01 30.25
N SER A 507 -21.28 0.88 29.28
CA SER A 507 -22.01 0.91 28.01
C SER A 507 -21.48 -0.10 27.00
N TYR A 508 -20.17 -0.38 27.07
CA TYR A 508 -19.49 -1.30 26.16
C TYR A 508 -18.73 -2.35 26.96
N PRO A 509 -19.30 -3.54 27.21
CA PRO A 509 -18.67 -4.51 28.09
C PRO A 509 -17.46 -5.22 27.43
N PRO A 510 -16.50 -5.73 28.23
CA PRO A 510 -15.23 -6.29 27.73
C PRO A 510 -15.36 -7.63 26.97
N ASN A 511 -16.56 -8.23 26.95
CA ASN A 511 -16.90 -9.45 26.23
C ASN A 511 -17.68 -9.18 24.92
N LYS A 512 -17.83 -7.91 24.53
CA LYS A 512 -18.52 -7.51 23.30
C LYS A 512 -17.53 -6.81 22.35
N VAL A 513 -17.55 -7.20 21.07
CA VAL A 513 -16.87 -6.50 19.98
C VAL A 513 -17.89 -5.69 19.21
N LEU A 514 -17.62 -4.40 19.06
CA LEU A 514 -18.39 -3.47 18.25
C LEU A 514 -17.62 -3.18 16.95
N ILE A 515 -18.22 -3.44 15.80
CA ILE A 515 -17.72 -2.96 14.51
C ILE A 515 -18.39 -1.63 14.23
N TRP A 516 -17.59 -0.58 14.25
CA TRP A 516 -18.03 0.80 14.24
C TRP A 516 -17.62 1.49 12.94
N ASP A 517 -18.57 2.16 12.30
CA ASP A 517 -18.32 3.12 11.24
C ASP A 517 -18.25 4.52 11.86
N ASP A 518 -17.04 5.08 11.93
CA ASP A 518 -16.84 6.39 12.52
C ASP A 518 -17.31 7.57 11.65
N HIS A 519 -17.40 7.36 10.35
CA HIS A 519 -17.85 8.39 9.39
C HIS A 519 -19.37 8.56 9.44
N GLN A 520 -20.09 7.43 9.46
CA GLN A 520 -21.54 7.37 9.55
C GLN A 520 -22.03 7.45 10.99
N SER A 521 -21.11 7.46 11.96
CA SER A 521 -21.38 7.45 13.40
C SER A 521 -22.37 6.34 13.79
N ARG A 522 -22.16 5.13 13.28
CA ARG A 522 -23.05 3.99 13.57
C ARG A 522 -22.32 2.67 13.77
N CYS A 523 -22.98 1.79 14.51
CA CYS A 523 -22.63 0.38 14.60
C CYS A 523 -22.97 -0.35 13.29
N ILE A 524 -22.00 -1.05 12.71
CA ILE A 524 -22.19 -1.98 11.59
C ILE A 524 -22.62 -3.35 12.11
N GLY A 525 -22.02 -3.81 13.20
CA GLY A 525 -22.32 -5.11 13.79
C GLY A 525 -21.74 -5.27 15.19
N GLU A 526 -22.35 -6.15 15.98
CA GLU A 526 -21.91 -6.47 17.33
C GLU A 526 -21.74 -7.98 17.48
N PHE A 527 -20.68 -8.39 18.18
CA PHE A 527 -20.45 -9.78 18.56
C PHE A 527 -20.34 -9.89 20.07
N THR A 528 -21.14 -10.77 20.68
CA THR A 528 -21.11 -10.99 22.14
C THR A 528 -20.59 -12.38 22.44
N PHE A 529 -19.63 -12.45 23.37
CA PHE A 529 -18.97 -13.68 23.78
C PHE A 529 -19.23 -13.99 25.26
N ARG A 530 -19.08 -15.27 25.64
CA ARG A 530 -19.26 -15.72 27.03
C ARG A 530 -18.09 -15.38 27.95
N SER A 531 -16.97 -14.95 27.38
CA SER A 531 -15.74 -14.58 28.06
C SER A 531 -15.21 -13.27 27.49
N GLU A 532 -14.30 -12.64 28.22
CA GLU A 532 -13.65 -11.43 27.72
C GLU A 532 -12.94 -11.65 26.38
N VAL A 533 -13.04 -10.62 25.54
CA VAL A 533 -12.28 -10.53 24.30
C VAL A 533 -10.85 -10.12 24.67
N ARG A 534 -9.88 -10.92 24.22
CA ARG A 534 -8.44 -10.73 24.46
C ARG A 534 -7.77 -9.97 23.31
N GLY A 535 -8.31 -10.06 22.10
CA GLY A 535 -7.79 -9.35 20.93
C GLY A 535 -8.80 -9.36 19.79
N VAL A 536 -8.66 -8.39 18.88
CA VAL A 536 -9.38 -8.36 17.61
C VAL A 536 -8.35 -8.09 16.51
N LYS A 537 -8.50 -8.73 15.36
CA LYS A 537 -7.71 -8.41 14.16
C LYS A 537 -8.62 -8.26 12.96
N LEU A 538 -8.40 -7.19 12.22
CA LEU A 538 -9.19 -6.86 11.03
C LEU A 538 -8.38 -7.07 9.77
N ARG A 539 -9.04 -7.61 8.75
CA ARG A 539 -8.61 -7.67 7.36
C ARG A 539 -9.76 -7.14 6.51
N ARG A 540 -9.48 -6.73 5.27
CA ARG A 540 -10.52 -6.19 4.36
C ARG A 540 -11.75 -7.10 4.29
N ASP A 541 -11.58 -8.41 4.30
CA ASP A 541 -12.64 -9.40 4.13
C ASP A 541 -12.86 -10.30 5.37
N ARG A 542 -12.16 -10.06 6.49
CA ARG A 542 -12.27 -10.91 7.70
C ARG A 542 -12.25 -10.10 9.00
N ILE A 543 -13.01 -10.57 9.97
CA ILE A 543 -12.96 -10.12 11.37
C ILE A 543 -12.50 -11.31 12.20
N VAL A 544 -11.41 -11.16 12.95
CA VAL A 544 -10.89 -12.22 13.81
C VAL A 544 -11.00 -11.78 15.26
N VAL A 545 -11.73 -12.53 16.06
CA VAL A 545 -11.91 -12.28 17.50
C VAL A 545 -11.18 -13.35 18.29
N VAL A 546 -10.31 -12.91 19.21
CA VAL A 546 -9.48 -13.77 20.04
C VAL A 546 -10.02 -13.76 21.47
N LEU A 547 -10.40 -14.94 21.95
CA LEU A 547 -10.68 -15.21 23.36
C LEU A 547 -9.48 -15.97 23.97
N GLU A 548 -9.57 -16.31 25.25
CA GLU A 548 -8.47 -16.96 25.96
C GLU A 548 -8.13 -18.36 25.43
N HIS A 549 -9.10 -19.13 24.94
CA HIS A 549 -8.87 -20.49 24.44
C HIS A 549 -9.41 -20.73 23.02
N LYS A 550 -9.99 -19.70 22.40
CA LYS A 550 -10.66 -19.81 21.10
C LYS A 550 -10.44 -18.57 20.27
N ILE A 551 -10.32 -18.77 18.97
CA ILE A 551 -10.32 -17.70 17.96
C ILE A 551 -11.50 -17.94 17.03
N TYR A 552 -12.26 -16.88 16.77
CA TYR A 552 -13.38 -16.87 15.83
C TYR A 552 -13.00 -16.04 14.62
N VAL A 553 -13.20 -16.59 13.43
CA VAL A 553 -12.95 -15.92 12.14
C VAL A 553 -14.30 -15.72 11.46
N TYR A 554 -14.70 -14.47 11.27
CA TYR A 554 -15.93 -14.09 10.60
C TYR A 554 -15.61 -13.51 9.21
N ASN A 555 -16.56 -13.65 8.31
CA ASN A 555 -16.61 -12.88 7.08
C ASN A 555 -16.97 -11.43 7.42
N PHE A 556 -16.24 -10.46 6.85
CA PHE A 556 -16.48 -9.04 7.16
C PHE A 556 -17.81 -8.53 6.57
N MET A 557 -18.21 -9.03 5.40
CA MET A 557 -19.35 -8.50 4.65
C MET A 557 -20.70 -8.89 5.20
N ASP A 558 -20.87 -10.16 5.53
CA ASP A 558 -22.14 -10.69 6.02
C ASP A 558 -22.08 -11.09 7.51
N LEU A 559 -20.96 -10.83 8.17
CA LEU A 559 -20.70 -11.12 9.59
C LEU A 559 -20.86 -12.60 9.96
N LYS A 560 -20.90 -13.51 8.98
CA LYS A 560 -21.05 -14.94 9.26
C LYS A 560 -19.77 -15.53 9.82
N LEU A 561 -19.91 -16.41 10.80
CA LEU A 561 -18.81 -17.21 11.33
C LEU A 561 -18.31 -18.19 10.26
N LEU A 562 -17.02 -18.13 9.94
CA LEU A 562 -16.37 -19.02 8.99
C LEU A 562 -15.58 -20.12 9.69
N HIS A 563 -14.78 -19.75 10.70
CA HIS A 563 -13.92 -20.71 11.40
C HIS A 563 -13.91 -20.47 12.90
N GLN A 564 -13.75 -21.56 13.65
CA GLN A 564 -13.48 -21.55 15.09
C GLN A 564 -12.21 -22.37 15.32
N ILE A 565 -11.20 -21.75 15.92
CA ILE A 565 -9.88 -22.36 16.15
C ILE A 565 -9.66 -22.44 17.66
N GLU A 566 -9.27 -23.60 18.15
CA GLU A 566 -8.88 -23.79 19.56
C GLU A 566 -7.39 -23.51 19.74
N THR A 567 -7.06 -22.84 20.84
CA THR A 567 -5.69 -22.50 21.21
C THR A 567 -5.42 -22.96 22.64
N LEU A 568 -4.14 -23.13 22.99
CA LEU A 568 -3.74 -23.05 24.39
C LEU A 568 -4.15 -21.68 24.99
N ALA A 569 -4.06 -21.54 26.31
CA ALA A 569 -4.30 -20.26 26.99
C ALA A 569 -3.57 -19.10 26.29
N ASN A 570 -4.35 -18.14 25.82
CA ASN A 570 -3.94 -16.97 25.06
C ASN A 570 -4.37 -15.67 25.79
N PRO A 571 -3.86 -15.43 27.01
CA PRO A 571 -4.29 -14.29 27.83
C PRO A 571 -3.91 -12.93 27.23
N ARG A 572 -2.90 -12.90 26.33
CA ARG A 572 -2.44 -11.70 25.62
C ARG A 572 -3.15 -11.47 24.27
N GLY A 573 -4.10 -12.32 23.89
CA GLY A 573 -4.83 -12.17 22.63
C GLY A 573 -3.96 -12.29 21.38
N LEU A 574 -2.88 -13.08 21.43
CA LEU A 574 -1.92 -13.23 20.35
C LEU A 574 -2.59 -13.82 19.10
N CYS A 575 -2.56 -13.06 18.01
CA CYS A 575 -3.01 -13.45 16.69
C CYS A 575 -2.45 -12.43 15.68
N CYS A 576 -2.00 -12.87 14.51
CA CYS A 576 -1.65 -11.98 13.41
C CYS A 576 -2.10 -12.59 12.08
N LEU A 577 -2.31 -11.70 11.10
CA LEU A 577 -2.87 -12.04 9.79
C LEU A 577 -1.94 -11.57 8.68
N SER A 578 -1.94 -12.27 7.55
CA SER A 578 -1.47 -11.68 6.30
C SER A 578 -2.50 -10.69 5.76
N HIS A 579 -2.02 -9.72 5.00
CA HIS A 579 -2.80 -8.58 4.52
C HIS A 579 -2.65 -8.34 3.00
N HIS A 580 -1.87 -9.18 2.31
CA HIS A 580 -1.84 -9.26 0.87
C HIS A 580 -3.20 -9.76 0.32
N SER A 581 -3.64 -9.24 -0.83
CA SER A 581 -4.97 -9.55 -1.38
C SER A 581 -5.15 -11.01 -1.72
N ASN A 582 -4.07 -11.68 -2.14
CA ASN A 582 -4.12 -13.03 -2.71
C ASN A 582 -3.85 -14.13 -1.68
N THR A 583 -3.27 -13.80 -0.53
CA THR A 583 -2.98 -14.78 0.53
C THR A 583 -3.83 -14.48 1.74
N PHE A 584 -4.38 -15.50 2.41
CA PHE A 584 -4.97 -15.35 3.74
C PHE A 584 -4.32 -16.34 4.68
N VAL A 585 -3.32 -15.83 5.41
CA VAL A 585 -2.57 -16.58 6.42
C VAL A 585 -2.94 -16.03 7.81
N LEU A 586 -3.20 -16.91 8.76
CA LEU A 586 -3.42 -16.56 10.17
C LEU A 586 -2.44 -17.33 11.03
N ALA A 587 -1.73 -16.65 11.92
CA ALA A 587 -0.90 -17.30 12.94
C ALA A 587 -1.47 -17.06 14.33
N CYS A 588 -1.51 -18.11 15.16
CA CYS A 588 -1.97 -18.07 16.54
C CYS A 588 -1.21 -19.09 17.41
N PRO A 589 -1.28 -19.00 18.75
CA PRO A 589 -0.73 -20.05 19.61
C PRO A 589 -1.34 -21.43 19.29
N GLY A 590 -0.50 -22.46 19.21
CA GLY A 590 -0.94 -23.84 19.04
C GLY A 590 -1.54 -24.43 20.33
N LEU A 591 -1.74 -25.74 20.34
CA LEU A 591 -2.27 -26.46 21.51
C LEU A 591 -1.19 -26.86 22.52
N HIS A 592 0.08 -26.72 22.14
CA HIS A 592 1.23 -27.05 22.97
C HIS A 592 2.07 -25.82 23.32
N LYS A 593 2.76 -25.90 24.46
CA LYS A 593 3.65 -24.85 24.95
C LYS A 593 4.70 -24.51 23.89
N GLY A 594 4.75 -23.24 23.49
CA GLY A 594 5.74 -22.74 22.53
C GLY A 594 5.50 -23.16 21.07
N GLN A 595 4.33 -23.74 20.78
CA GLN A 595 3.88 -24.02 19.43
C GLN A 595 3.10 -22.84 18.85
N VAL A 596 3.28 -22.57 17.56
CA VAL A 596 2.45 -21.64 16.77
C VAL A 596 1.69 -22.45 15.72
N ARG A 597 0.38 -22.25 15.61
CA ARG A 597 -0.46 -22.74 14.54
C ARG A 597 -0.53 -21.68 13.45
N VAL A 598 -0.29 -22.07 12.21
CA VAL A 598 -0.38 -21.22 11.02
C VAL A 598 -1.40 -21.82 10.07
N GLU A 599 -2.44 -21.06 9.75
CA GLU A 599 -3.50 -21.41 8.82
C GLU A 599 -3.32 -20.67 7.51
N HIS A 600 -3.18 -21.40 6.41
CA HIS A 600 -3.22 -20.87 5.06
C HIS A 600 -4.59 -21.16 4.47
N PHE A 601 -5.55 -20.28 4.71
CA PHE A 601 -6.95 -20.50 4.31
C PHE A 601 -7.13 -20.59 2.79
N GLY A 602 -6.35 -19.83 2.02
CA GLY A 602 -6.39 -19.90 0.54
C GLY A 602 -5.91 -21.25 -0.01
N LEU A 603 -4.99 -21.90 0.70
CA LEU A 603 -4.42 -23.21 0.32
C LEU A 603 -5.05 -24.37 1.08
N ASN A 604 -5.93 -24.08 2.05
CA ASN A 604 -6.48 -25.04 3.00
C ASN A 604 -5.38 -25.88 3.71
N VAL A 605 -4.28 -25.23 4.10
CA VAL A 605 -3.13 -25.88 4.77
C VAL A 605 -2.97 -25.34 6.19
N THR A 606 -2.90 -26.24 7.17
CA THR A 606 -2.52 -25.91 8.53
C THR A 606 -1.10 -26.40 8.82
N LYS A 607 -0.26 -25.54 9.42
CA LYS A 607 1.07 -25.89 9.94
C LYS A 607 1.16 -25.65 11.44
N LEU A 608 1.80 -26.59 12.14
CA LEU A 608 2.09 -26.50 13.57
C LEU A 608 3.61 -26.40 13.74
N ILE A 609 4.09 -25.22 14.12
CA ILE A 609 5.51 -24.91 14.26
C ILE A 609 5.86 -24.95 15.75
N ASN A 610 6.71 -25.90 16.15
CA ASN A 610 7.27 -25.96 17.51
C ASN A 610 8.38 -24.92 17.64
N ALA A 611 8.00 -23.66 17.78
CA ALA A 611 8.91 -22.52 17.66
C ALA A 611 9.83 -22.35 18.88
N HIS A 612 9.35 -22.65 20.09
CA HIS A 612 10.08 -22.45 21.35
C HIS A 612 9.74 -23.52 22.40
N ASP A 613 10.61 -23.71 23.40
CA ASP A 613 10.33 -24.60 24.56
C ASP A 613 9.51 -23.91 25.66
N SER A 614 9.32 -22.59 25.51
CA SER A 614 8.60 -21.72 26.44
C SER A 614 7.38 -21.12 25.76
N GLN A 615 6.38 -20.70 26.54
CA GLN A 615 5.15 -20.11 25.99
C GLN A 615 5.48 -18.99 25.00
N ILE A 616 4.74 -18.94 23.90
CA ILE A 616 4.86 -17.87 22.91
C ILE A 616 4.46 -16.55 23.57
N ALA A 617 5.29 -15.51 23.39
CA ALA A 617 5.06 -14.20 23.98
C ALA A 617 4.68 -13.15 22.93
N CYS A 618 5.30 -13.21 21.75
CA CYS A 618 5.04 -12.28 20.65
C CYS A 618 5.36 -12.97 19.32
N PHE A 619 4.63 -12.62 18.25
CA PHE A 619 4.97 -13.02 16.89
C PHE A 619 4.34 -12.07 15.87
N THR A 620 4.91 -12.04 14.67
CA THR A 620 4.37 -11.26 13.54
C THR A 620 4.60 -12.00 12.22
N LEU A 621 3.72 -11.76 11.25
CA LEU A 621 3.82 -12.29 9.89
C LEU A 621 4.31 -11.18 8.94
N THR A 622 4.92 -11.58 7.82
CA THR A 622 5.04 -10.68 6.66
C THR A 622 3.67 -10.39 6.04
N MET A 623 3.55 -9.30 5.28
CA MET A 623 2.28 -8.90 4.65
C MET A 623 1.68 -9.97 3.75
N ASP A 624 2.52 -10.76 3.08
CA ASP A 624 2.14 -11.92 2.26
C ASP A 624 1.90 -13.20 3.08
N GLY A 625 2.29 -13.23 4.35
CA GLY A 625 2.16 -14.39 5.23
C GLY A 625 3.21 -15.48 5.01
N LEU A 626 4.25 -15.25 4.21
CA LEU A 626 5.28 -16.26 3.89
C LEU A 626 6.27 -16.50 5.04
N LEU A 627 6.52 -15.48 5.87
CA LEU A 627 7.46 -15.58 6.98
C LEU A 627 6.78 -15.24 8.30
N LEU A 628 7.22 -15.94 9.35
CA LEU A 628 6.76 -15.76 10.73
C LEU A 628 7.96 -15.52 11.63
N ALA A 629 8.01 -14.36 12.30
CA ALA A 629 8.95 -14.10 13.38
C ALA A 629 8.28 -14.35 14.74
N THR A 630 8.98 -15.01 15.66
CA THR A 630 8.43 -15.43 16.96
C THR A 630 9.42 -15.20 18.10
N SER A 631 8.89 -14.87 19.28
CA SER A 631 9.60 -14.93 20.56
C SER A 631 8.77 -15.64 21.62
N SER A 632 9.46 -16.13 22.65
CA SER A 632 8.82 -16.77 23.81
C SER A 632 8.95 -15.94 25.08
N ALA A 633 8.32 -16.38 26.16
CA ALA A 633 8.40 -15.77 27.49
C ALA A 633 9.82 -15.75 28.11
N LYS A 634 10.79 -16.48 27.51
CA LYS A 634 12.21 -16.31 27.81
C LYS A 634 12.78 -15.04 27.17
N GLY A 635 12.31 -14.69 25.97
CA GLY A 635 12.63 -13.48 25.22
C GLY A 635 14.09 -13.25 24.88
N THR A 636 14.96 -14.24 25.07
CA THR A 636 16.39 -14.17 24.73
C THR A 636 16.66 -14.34 23.24
N LEU A 637 15.78 -15.05 22.54
CA LEU A 637 15.89 -15.40 21.14
C LEU A 637 14.62 -14.99 20.38
N ILE A 638 14.83 -14.57 19.14
CA ILE A 638 13.79 -14.34 18.15
C ILE A 638 14.09 -15.27 16.97
N ARG A 639 13.08 -15.98 16.49
CA ARG A 639 13.21 -16.99 15.43
C ARG A 639 12.31 -16.68 14.26
N ILE A 640 12.86 -16.81 13.06
CA ILE A 640 12.16 -16.59 11.79
C ILE A 640 11.92 -17.95 11.14
N PHE A 641 10.70 -18.17 10.70
CA PHE A 641 10.24 -19.41 10.08
C PHE A 641 9.62 -19.15 8.72
N ASN A 642 9.77 -20.12 7.81
CA ASN A 642 8.92 -20.22 6.64
C ASN A 642 7.57 -20.81 7.06
N THR A 643 6.47 -20.15 6.69
CA THR A 643 5.12 -20.56 7.11
C THR A 643 4.56 -21.74 6.32
N MET A 644 5.10 -22.02 5.14
CA MET A 644 4.65 -23.09 4.24
C MET A 644 5.18 -24.45 4.65
N ASP A 645 6.47 -24.55 5.00
CA ASP A 645 7.08 -25.82 5.42
C ASP A 645 7.36 -25.90 6.93
N GLY A 646 7.30 -24.77 7.65
CA GLY A 646 7.59 -24.68 9.08
C GLY A 646 9.08 -24.68 9.43
N SER A 647 9.96 -24.61 8.43
CA SER A 647 11.41 -24.59 8.63
C SER A 647 11.87 -23.31 9.31
N ARG A 648 12.82 -23.42 10.24
CA ARG A 648 13.45 -22.26 10.88
C ARG A 648 14.55 -21.72 9.97
N LEU A 649 14.35 -20.51 9.45
CA LEU A 649 15.26 -19.86 8.51
C LEU A 649 16.40 -19.13 9.22
N GLN A 650 16.10 -18.45 10.34
CA GLN A 650 17.10 -17.69 11.08
C GLN A 650 16.74 -17.63 12.58
N GLU A 651 17.76 -17.49 13.42
CA GLU A 651 17.64 -17.25 14.86
C GLU A 651 18.57 -16.11 15.24
N VAL A 652 18.02 -15.07 15.87
CA VAL A 652 18.77 -13.91 16.36
C VAL A 652 18.64 -13.80 17.88
N ARG A 653 19.69 -13.32 18.53
CA ARG A 653 19.78 -13.18 19.98
C ARG A 653 19.62 -11.72 20.37
N ARG A 654 18.55 -11.43 21.11
CA ARG A 654 18.33 -10.11 21.72
C ARG A 654 19.25 -9.87 22.91
N GLY A 655 19.50 -10.90 23.73
CA GLY A 655 20.47 -10.82 24.83
C GLY A 655 20.54 -12.09 25.66
N VAL A 656 21.32 -12.03 26.75
CA VAL A 656 21.54 -13.16 27.68
C VAL A 656 20.41 -13.26 28.68
N ASP A 657 20.03 -12.13 29.26
CA ASP A 657 19.01 -12.08 30.31
C ASP A 657 17.63 -12.27 29.73
N ARG A 658 16.75 -12.85 30.54
CA ARG A 658 15.32 -12.92 30.24
C ARG A 658 14.76 -11.50 30.07
N ALA A 659 13.96 -11.30 29.03
CA ALA A 659 13.25 -10.05 28.79
C ALA A 659 11.85 -10.37 28.27
N GLU A 660 10.88 -9.53 28.61
CA GLU A 660 9.56 -9.57 28.01
C GLU A 660 9.60 -8.82 26.68
N ILE A 661 9.35 -9.53 25.58
CA ILE A 661 9.29 -8.93 24.24
C ILE A 661 7.91 -8.30 24.06
N ASN A 662 7.87 -6.98 23.93
CA ASN A 662 6.63 -6.21 23.79
C ASN A 662 6.14 -6.20 22.34
N SER A 663 7.06 -6.08 21.38
CA SER A 663 6.72 -6.01 19.95
C SER A 663 7.85 -6.52 19.07
N ILE A 664 7.48 -7.12 17.94
CA ILE A 664 8.38 -7.55 16.86
C ILE A 664 7.80 -6.99 15.56
N ALA A 665 8.65 -6.40 14.72
CA ALA A 665 8.29 -5.96 13.38
C ALA A 665 9.29 -6.51 12.36
N LEU A 666 8.80 -6.85 11.16
CA LEU A 666 9.62 -7.19 10.00
C LEU A 666 9.55 -6.02 9.02
N SER A 667 10.69 -5.65 8.43
CA SER A 667 10.69 -4.61 7.40
C SER A 667 9.99 -5.12 6.13
N PRO A 668 9.35 -4.25 5.34
CA PRO A 668 8.63 -4.66 4.13
C PRO A 668 9.52 -5.39 3.10
N ASN A 669 10.81 -5.06 3.05
CA ASN A 669 11.80 -5.70 2.20
C ASN A 669 12.46 -6.93 2.84
N VAL A 670 12.03 -7.32 4.05
CA VAL A 670 12.54 -8.49 4.80
C VAL A 670 14.06 -8.46 5.03
N GLN A 671 14.66 -7.27 5.00
CA GLN A 671 16.08 -7.09 5.31
C GLN A 671 16.31 -6.91 6.82
N TRP A 672 15.29 -6.50 7.56
CA TRP A 672 15.43 -6.09 8.95
C TRP A 672 14.31 -6.65 9.83
N LEU A 673 14.67 -6.95 11.09
CA LEU A 673 13.75 -7.24 12.17
C LEU A 673 13.98 -6.25 13.30
N ALA A 674 12.92 -5.62 13.78
CA ALA A 674 12.94 -4.77 14.97
C ALA A 674 12.27 -5.49 16.14
N ALA A 675 12.80 -5.33 17.35
CA ALA A 675 12.20 -5.85 18.57
C ALA A 675 12.36 -4.90 19.74
N SER A 676 11.27 -4.63 20.47
CA SER A 676 11.27 -3.92 21.75
C SER A 676 11.08 -4.87 22.92
N SER A 677 11.65 -4.52 24.07
CA SER A 677 11.49 -5.30 25.29
C SER A 677 11.30 -4.43 26.53
N ASP A 678 10.97 -5.06 27.66
CA ASP A 678 10.92 -4.45 28.99
C ASP A 678 12.29 -3.95 29.51
N LYS A 679 13.39 -4.28 28.82
CA LYS A 679 14.75 -3.81 29.14
C LYS A 679 15.08 -2.41 28.62
N GLY A 680 14.07 -1.59 28.30
CA GLY A 680 14.28 -0.22 27.84
C GLY A 680 15.13 -0.13 26.57
N THR A 681 15.04 -1.11 25.68
CA THR A 681 15.86 -1.17 24.45
C THR A 681 15.04 -1.65 23.26
N VAL A 682 15.32 -1.04 22.11
CA VAL A 682 14.89 -1.52 20.79
C VAL A 682 16.11 -2.03 20.04
N HIS A 683 16.01 -3.24 19.49
CA HIS A 683 17.06 -3.86 18.71
C HIS A 683 16.64 -4.02 17.25
N ILE A 684 17.55 -3.74 16.33
CA ILE A 684 17.45 -4.06 14.90
C ILE A 684 18.37 -5.23 14.59
N PHE A 685 17.90 -6.19 13.81
CA PHE A 685 18.67 -7.32 13.32
C PHE A 685 18.62 -7.35 11.79
N SER A 686 19.77 -7.58 11.17
CA SER A 686 19.89 -7.91 9.75
C SER A 686 19.34 -9.31 9.49
N LEU A 687 18.48 -9.44 8.49
CA LEU A 687 17.92 -10.71 8.07
C LEU A 687 18.67 -11.23 6.85
N ARG A 688 19.05 -12.51 6.90
CA ARG A 688 19.72 -13.22 5.80
C ARG A 688 18.78 -14.17 5.07
N VAL A 689 17.48 -13.97 5.27
CA VAL A 689 16.44 -14.81 4.71
C VAL A 689 16.29 -14.48 3.23
N ARG A 690 16.56 -15.46 2.37
CA ARG A 690 16.20 -15.37 0.96
C ARG A 690 14.79 -15.90 0.80
N VAL A 691 13.90 -15.07 0.28
CA VAL A 691 12.62 -15.57 -0.23
C VAL A 691 12.96 -16.30 -1.52
N SER A 692 12.87 -17.63 -1.53
CA SER A 692 13.18 -18.44 -2.71
C SER A 692 12.31 -17.99 -3.89
N GLY A 693 12.95 -17.36 -4.89
CA GLY A 693 12.26 -16.77 -6.04
C GLY A 693 13.16 -15.92 -6.96
N GLU A 694 14.38 -15.55 -6.54
CA GLU A 694 15.31 -14.77 -7.36
C GLU A 694 16.76 -15.33 -7.32
N ASP A 695 17.32 -15.45 -8.53
CA ASP A 695 18.73 -15.58 -8.92
C ASP A 695 19.48 -16.92 -8.84
N SER A 696 19.61 -17.56 -10.02
CA SER A 696 20.77 -18.39 -10.41
C SER A 696 20.92 -18.51 -11.95
N VAL A 697 21.12 -17.40 -12.69
CA VAL A 697 21.68 -17.45 -14.06
C VAL A 697 22.39 -16.10 -14.35
N THR A 698 23.73 -15.98 -14.33
CA THR A 698 24.68 -16.17 -15.45
C THR A 698 26.05 -15.66 -14.91
N HIS A 699 27.22 -16.22 -15.19
CA HIS A 699 27.89 -16.31 -16.50
C HIS A 699 29.07 -17.31 -16.50
N PRO A 700 29.53 -17.77 -17.68
CA PRO A 700 30.48 -18.86 -17.87
C PRO A 700 31.94 -18.39 -17.98
N SER A 701 32.89 -19.22 -17.52
CA SER A 701 34.28 -19.15 -18.00
C SER A 701 35.05 -20.47 -17.84
N SER A 702 35.22 -21.14 -18.99
CA SER A 702 36.31 -22.02 -19.45
C SER A 702 36.71 -23.32 -18.69
N PRO A 703 37.14 -24.38 -19.43
CA PRO A 703 37.30 -25.74 -18.91
C PRO A 703 38.74 -26.06 -18.53
N GLN A 704 38.95 -26.87 -17.47
CA GLN A 704 40.19 -27.65 -17.30
C GLN A 704 40.00 -28.82 -16.32
N GLY A 705 40.16 -30.05 -16.84
CA GLY A 705 40.81 -31.19 -16.17
C GLY A 705 40.03 -32.02 -15.14
N PRO A 706 39.98 -33.38 -15.26
CA PRO A 706 39.30 -34.24 -14.31
C PRO A 706 40.21 -34.70 -13.18
N ALA A 707 39.71 -34.74 -11.95
CA ALA A 707 40.28 -35.56 -10.88
C ALA A 707 39.17 -36.04 -9.93
N MET A 708 38.99 -37.36 -9.89
CA MET A 708 38.23 -38.07 -8.84
C MET A 708 39.12 -38.21 -7.60
N ILE A 709 38.52 -38.19 -6.39
CA ILE A 709 38.60 -39.22 -5.32
C ILE A 709 38.15 -38.67 -3.94
N HIS A 710 37.16 -39.38 -3.36
CA HIS A 710 36.77 -39.64 -1.96
C HIS A 710 36.41 -38.55 -0.91
N GLN A 711 35.12 -38.62 -0.52
CA GLN A 711 34.52 -38.67 0.83
C GLN A 711 35.30 -38.11 2.05
N ASN A 712 34.73 -37.08 2.71
CA ASN A 712 34.14 -37.21 4.05
C ASN A 712 33.38 -35.95 4.49
N SER A 713 32.32 -36.21 5.26
CA SER A 713 31.38 -35.31 5.91
C SER A 713 32.02 -34.15 6.71
N SER A 714 31.68 -32.92 6.32
CA SER A 714 31.50 -31.68 7.12
C SER A 714 31.82 -30.47 6.25
N THR A 715 30.80 -29.78 5.74
CA THR A 715 30.97 -28.57 4.91
C THR A 715 30.07 -27.48 5.48
N SER A 716 30.57 -26.63 6.38
CA SER A 716 31.17 -25.32 6.04
C SER A 716 30.30 -24.54 5.05
N LEU A 717 29.28 -23.88 5.57
CA LEU A 717 28.59 -22.80 4.86
C LEU A 717 29.39 -21.51 5.06
N ASP A 718 30.05 -21.04 4.00
CA ASP A 718 30.35 -19.63 3.76
C ASP A 718 30.78 -19.46 2.28
N PRO A 719 30.55 -18.31 1.63
CA PRO A 719 29.35 -17.48 1.70
C PRO A 719 28.89 -16.99 0.31
N LEU A 720 27.58 -17.02 0.03
CA LEU A 720 26.99 -16.21 -1.05
C LEU A 720 26.37 -14.97 -0.40
N VAL A 721 27.20 -13.96 -0.17
CA VAL A 721 26.83 -12.64 0.34
C VAL A 721 26.52 -11.73 -0.85
N SER A 722 25.33 -11.15 -0.89
CA SER A 722 25.13 -9.88 -1.58
C SER A 722 25.69 -8.79 -0.67
N ALA A 723 26.85 -8.24 -1.02
CA ALA A 723 27.46 -7.14 -0.30
C ALA A 723 26.66 -5.88 -0.58
N ASN A 724 25.76 -5.48 0.33
CA ASN A 724 25.25 -4.10 0.44
C ASN A 724 24.47 -3.82 1.75
N THR A 725 24.28 -4.78 2.66
CA THR A 725 23.73 -4.54 4.01
C THR A 725 24.67 -5.10 5.08
N GLY A 726 24.82 -4.40 6.21
CA GLY A 726 25.68 -4.82 7.30
C GLY A 726 25.24 -6.17 7.90
N ALA A 727 26.21 -7.00 8.28
CA ALA A 727 25.97 -8.30 8.89
C ALA A 727 25.78 -8.15 10.42
N ASN A 728 24.89 -8.96 11.01
CA ASN A 728 24.78 -9.04 12.47
C ASN A 728 26.14 -9.41 13.09
N PRO A 729 26.57 -8.75 14.17
CA PRO A 729 27.77 -9.13 14.89
C PRO A 729 27.60 -10.52 15.54
N ASN A 730 28.68 -11.31 15.51
CA ASN A 730 28.79 -12.55 16.29
C ASN A 730 29.50 -12.26 17.61
N SER A 731 29.39 -13.18 18.58
CA SER A 731 30.16 -13.03 19.82
C SER A 731 31.68 -12.98 19.55
N SER A 732 32.41 -12.20 20.33
CA SER A 732 33.88 -12.08 20.25
C SER A 732 34.62 -13.40 20.53
N LEU A 733 33.93 -14.40 21.11
CA LEU A 733 34.45 -15.74 21.41
C LEU A 733 33.98 -16.81 20.38
N SER A 734 33.46 -16.37 19.23
CA SER A 734 32.98 -17.26 18.16
C SER A 734 34.09 -18.07 17.46
N PHE A 735 35.37 -17.76 17.68
CA PHE A 735 36.52 -18.48 17.13
C PHE A 735 36.67 -19.93 17.65
N MET A 736 35.95 -20.32 18.71
CA MET A 736 35.92 -21.69 19.25
C MET A 736 34.62 -22.45 18.91
N ARG A 737 34.00 -22.18 17.74
CA ARG A 737 32.82 -22.92 17.25
C ARG A 737 33.09 -24.43 17.30
N GLY A 738 32.32 -25.16 18.12
CA GLY A 738 32.43 -26.62 18.30
C GLY A 738 32.82 -27.07 19.71
N VAL A 739 33.42 -26.19 20.53
CA VAL A 739 33.88 -26.51 21.90
C VAL A 739 33.10 -25.72 22.98
N LEU A 740 32.55 -24.55 22.62
CA LEU A 740 31.80 -23.69 23.52
C LEU A 740 30.27 -23.85 23.37
N PRO A 741 29.45 -23.53 24.41
CA PRO A 741 28.00 -23.55 24.33
C PRO A 741 27.44 -22.76 23.13
N LYS A 742 26.31 -23.22 22.54
CA LYS A 742 25.62 -22.60 21.37
C LYS A 742 25.39 -21.08 21.48
N TYR A 743 25.43 -20.55 22.70
CA TYR A 743 25.46 -19.13 23.02
C TYR A 743 26.49 -18.32 22.21
N PHE A 744 27.72 -18.82 22.08
CA PHE A 744 28.83 -18.09 21.43
C PHE A 744 28.75 -18.07 19.90
N SER A 745 27.81 -18.84 19.32
CA SER A 745 27.56 -18.90 17.87
C SER A 745 26.35 -18.07 17.41
N SER A 746 25.63 -17.40 18.31
CA SER A 746 24.43 -16.61 17.95
C SER A 746 24.76 -15.24 17.36
N GLU A 747 23.87 -14.76 16.47
CA GLU A 747 23.88 -13.42 15.90
C GLU A 747 23.24 -12.42 16.87
N TRP A 748 23.87 -11.27 17.10
CA TRP A 748 23.42 -10.21 18.00
C TRP A 748 22.82 -9.02 17.24
N SER A 749 22.24 -8.05 17.96
CA SER A 749 21.62 -6.88 17.34
C SER A 749 22.61 -6.06 16.52
N PHE A 750 22.19 -5.71 15.31
CA PHE A 750 22.89 -4.86 14.37
C PHE A 750 22.86 -3.39 14.79
N ALA A 751 21.69 -2.88 15.21
CA ALA A 751 21.55 -1.53 15.77
C ALA A 751 20.66 -1.52 17.02
N GLN A 752 20.80 -0.51 17.87
CA GLN A 752 20.04 -0.39 19.12
C GLN A 752 19.67 1.04 19.49
N PHE A 753 18.54 1.21 20.19
CA PHE A 753 18.09 2.49 20.75
C PHE A 753 17.64 2.28 22.19
N HIS A 754 18.00 3.21 23.07
CA HIS A 754 17.62 3.16 24.48
C HIS A 754 16.34 3.95 24.71
N LEU A 755 15.46 3.38 25.53
CA LEU A 755 14.18 3.91 25.92
C LEU A 755 14.07 3.91 27.46
N PRO A 756 13.14 4.69 28.02
CA PRO A 756 12.83 4.60 29.44
C PRO A 756 12.50 3.17 29.86
N GLU A 757 13.13 2.69 30.94
CA GLU A 757 12.80 1.40 31.53
C GLU A 757 11.37 1.40 32.10
N ASN A 758 10.78 0.21 32.24
CA ASN A 758 9.43 -0.01 32.79
C ASN A 758 8.25 0.58 31.99
N THR A 759 8.49 1.02 30.75
CA THR A 759 7.43 1.40 29.80
C THR A 759 7.32 0.37 28.68
N GLN A 760 6.10 0.01 28.30
CA GLN A 760 5.86 -0.87 27.15
C GLN A 760 5.87 -0.05 25.86
N PHE A 761 6.63 -0.54 24.88
CA PHE A 761 6.76 0.09 23.56
C PHE A 761 6.42 -0.89 22.46
N ILE A 762 5.67 -0.44 21.47
CA ILE A 762 5.49 -1.15 20.20
C ILE A 762 6.35 -0.53 19.11
N VAL A 763 6.82 -1.35 18.16
CA VAL A 763 7.74 -0.93 17.10
C VAL A 763 7.19 -1.25 15.73
N ALA A 764 7.54 -0.43 14.74
CA ALA A 764 7.29 -0.66 13.33
C ALA A 764 8.39 -0.02 12.46
N PHE A 765 8.56 -0.47 11.22
CA PHE A 765 9.47 0.18 10.29
C PHE A 765 8.80 1.36 9.57
N GLY A 766 9.47 2.50 9.56
CA GLY A 766 9.07 3.70 8.80
C GLY A 766 9.77 3.76 7.44
N SER A 767 9.81 4.96 6.85
CA SER A 767 10.54 5.20 5.60
C SER A 767 12.05 5.34 5.83
N GLN A 768 12.88 5.06 4.81
CA GLN A 768 14.32 5.38 4.82
C GLN A 768 15.14 4.79 5.99
N ASN A 769 15.04 3.47 6.23
CA ASN A 769 15.74 2.78 7.33
C ASN A 769 15.48 3.43 8.71
N SER A 770 14.24 3.82 8.95
CA SER A 770 13.78 4.28 10.25
C SER A 770 12.89 3.26 10.94
N VAL A 771 12.82 3.37 12.26
CA VAL A 771 11.89 2.66 13.13
C VAL A 771 11.04 3.68 13.87
N ILE A 772 9.75 3.40 13.91
CA ILE A 772 8.76 4.16 14.66
C ILE A 772 8.48 3.38 15.95
N ILE A 773 8.51 4.07 17.08
CA ILE A 773 8.39 3.50 18.41
C ILE A 773 7.29 4.27 19.14
N VAL A 774 6.29 3.56 19.68
CA VAL A 774 5.17 4.18 20.40
C VAL A 774 5.06 3.57 21.79
N GLY A 775 5.07 4.41 22.82
CA GLY A 775 5.09 4.03 24.22
C GLY A 775 3.73 4.19 24.90
N MET A 776 3.44 3.28 25.83
CA MET A 776 2.25 3.35 26.71
C MET A 776 2.27 4.54 27.68
N ASP A 777 3.38 5.26 27.78
CA ASP A 777 3.53 6.55 28.47
C ASP A 777 3.11 7.76 27.61
N GLY A 778 2.56 7.51 26.42
CA GLY A 778 2.12 8.55 25.48
C GLY A 778 3.26 9.15 24.65
N SER A 779 4.41 8.46 24.56
CA SER A 779 5.55 8.88 23.75
C SER A 779 5.54 8.26 22.35
N PHE A 780 6.02 9.03 21.38
CA PHE A 780 6.25 8.63 20.00
C PHE A 780 7.69 9.01 19.63
N TYR A 781 8.44 8.07 19.08
CA TYR A 781 9.78 8.30 18.56
C TYR A 781 9.85 7.85 17.10
N LYS A 782 10.60 8.58 16.29
CA LYS A 782 11.14 8.11 15.02
C LYS A 782 12.65 8.08 15.12
N CYS A 783 13.26 6.92 14.90
CA CYS A 783 14.70 6.74 14.97
C CYS A 783 15.24 6.17 13.65
N SER A 784 16.31 6.73 13.11
CA SER A 784 17.02 6.17 11.96
C SER A 784 18.19 5.31 12.40
N PHE A 785 18.52 4.27 11.64
CA PHE A 785 19.72 3.46 11.83
C PHE A 785 20.58 3.43 10.56
N ASP A 786 21.89 3.32 10.72
CA ASP A 786 22.81 3.14 9.60
C ASP A 786 22.69 1.69 9.09
N PRO A 787 22.25 1.45 7.84
CA PRO A 787 22.05 0.10 7.29
C PRO A 787 23.36 -0.65 6.97
N VAL A 788 24.51 0.03 7.04
CA VAL A 788 25.83 -0.52 6.76
C VAL A 788 26.61 -0.75 8.05
N GLN A 789 26.72 0.28 8.91
CA GLN A 789 27.52 0.22 10.13
C GLN A 789 26.75 -0.27 11.36
N GLY A 790 25.42 -0.10 11.38
CA GLY A 790 24.60 -0.41 12.55
C GLY A 790 24.95 0.50 13.73
N GLY A 791 24.95 -0.05 14.95
CA GLY A 791 25.31 0.68 16.17
C GLY A 791 24.15 1.40 16.85
N GLU A 792 24.42 2.55 17.45
CA GLU A 792 23.38 3.35 18.13
C GLU A 792 22.48 4.05 17.10
N MET A 793 21.17 3.93 17.25
CA MET A 793 20.19 4.61 16.40
C MET A 793 20.09 6.10 16.75
N LEU A 794 19.80 6.92 15.75
CA LEU A 794 19.63 8.38 15.91
C LEU A 794 18.14 8.73 16.01
N GLN A 795 17.74 9.39 17.08
CA GLN A 795 16.39 9.95 17.21
C GLN A 795 16.21 11.12 16.23
N GLN A 796 15.25 10.99 15.32
CA GLN A 796 14.86 12.01 14.34
C GLN A 796 13.67 12.85 14.83
N GLU A 797 12.72 12.20 15.51
CA GLU A 797 11.49 12.84 15.99
C GLU A 797 11.13 12.28 17.36
N TYR A 798 10.62 13.16 18.23
CA TYR A 798 10.01 12.78 19.51
C TYR A 798 8.76 13.64 19.74
N VAL A 799 7.63 12.97 20.02
CA VAL A 799 6.37 13.62 20.36
C VAL A 799 5.76 12.96 21.58
N ARG A 800 5.31 13.77 22.54
CA ARG A 800 4.47 13.30 23.64
C ARG A 800 3.01 13.58 23.30
N PHE A 801 2.32 12.58 22.79
CA PHE A 801 0.97 12.71 22.23
C PHE A 801 -0.14 12.63 23.28
N LEU A 802 0.18 12.13 24.48
CA LEU A 802 -0.68 12.22 25.68
C LEU A 802 0.19 12.68 26.87
N LYS A 803 -0.24 13.76 27.54
CA LYS A 803 0.41 14.27 28.75
C LYS A 803 -0.16 13.56 29.97
N PHE A 804 0.73 13.10 30.85
CA PHE A 804 0.39 12.72 32.22
C PHE A 804 0.98 13.81 33.11
N GLU A 805 0.16 14.51 33.90
CA GLU A 805 0.71 15.31 34.99
C GLU A 805 1.10 14.34 36.10
N THR A 806 2.40 14.06 36.21
CA THR A 806 2.92 13.42 37.42
C THR A 806 2.64 14.36 38.59
N LYS A 807 1.59 14.10 39.37
CA LYS A 807 1.50 14.65 40.73
C LYS A 807 2.76 14.21 41.46
N ALA A 808 3.65 15.16 41.72
CA ALA A 808 4.81 14.94 42.57
C ALA A 808 4.32 14.34 43.89
N ARG A 809 4.89 13.19 44.27
CA ARG A 809 4.58 12.53 45.54
C ARG A 809 5.03 13.39 46.72
#